data_AF-A0A959F2L9-F1
#
_entry.id   AF-A0A959F2L9-F1
#
_cell.length_a   1.000
_cell.length_b   1.000
_cell.length_c   1.000
_cell.angle_alpha   90.00
_cell.angle_beta   90.00
_cell.angle_gamma   90.00
#
_symmetry.space_group_name_H-M   'P 1'
#
loop_
_entity.id
_entity.type
_entity.pdbx_description
1 polymer ?
#
loop_
_entity_poly.entity_id
_entity_poly.type
_entity_poly.pdbx_seq_one_letter_code
_entity_poly.pdbx_strand_id
1 'polypeptide(L)'
;RRLAPLLENSRRRIELMNALLLSLPGTPVIYYGDEIGMGDNIYLGDRNGIRTPMQWNSDSNAGFSKANPQKLILPVIRDPLYRYEAINVENQNHNPSSLLWWMKNLIAIRKRLKAFSHGNIRFLDTTNSKILAFTRSLKGESILVIANLSKYSQAVELDLSEYEGIRPTEIFSQSRFFEIGKTPYTFTMGPYGYYWFLMEQTEEAEDSPRDRKIEELTVEAEWAAFFETYTAKRRFEKKILPNYLRAIRWFGGKSRKIVSIDIKRFPAMELEAGKAYFLNIGLRYTDGLPENYFLPALFVTNTEQILHYIKNVNHSVICFLKTPTQEGILIDAIYHEGFRNELFWLIRSNATLPVSDGQLSFESGKILDELKLEKEDIVSEILKAEQSNTSVIYNNQFFFKIYRKLDTDINPDLELVRFLSEKTGFKNSPRYGGGIQFEDSLEKSFTILGLLQNKIPNQGEAWTMMLAALDRFYEKVLSEWGKSDPLPPLVEKERTYFDDLPPELQEFIGPVTYERVVLLAKRTAEMHIALASIDEDPDFCPERFTQHYQRSIYSGHRKLVADKLDALALRIDSLPEHIAAEARQILELRDEILNCFSEISSLKINAYKTRVHGDYHLAQVLFNGRDFYIIDFEGEPLHTISERRLKRTPFKDVAGMIRSFHYAAYGQLVLNQNYRKEDMKALEKWAHQWFHYVSQTYLTAYLDTAAGQRFIPDDPVALQLLLRTYILEKAIYEVGYEMNARPEWLRVPIRGVLYAMGVKK
;
A
#
# COMPACT_ATOMS: atom_id res chain seq x y z
N ARG A 1 -0.66 37.70 32.64
CA ARG A 1 0.49 37.36 31.77
C ARG A 1 -0.01 36.61 30.55
N ARG A 2 0.72 36.65 29.43
CA ARG A 2 0.41 35.84 28.22
C ARG A 2 0.92 34.41 28.36
N LEU A 3 0.41 33.50 27.52
CA LEU A 3 0.72 32.06 27.62
C LEU A 3 2.20 31.76 27.42
N ALA A 4 2.83 32.33 26.38
CA ALA A 4 4.23 32.06 26.08
C ALA A 4 5.18 32.48 27.22
N PRO A 5 5.09 33.69 27.80
CA PRO A 5 5.84 34.06 29.01
C PRO A 5 5.56 33.18 30.23
N LEU A 6 4.31 32.75 30.44
CA LEU A 6 3.96 31.86 31.56
C LEU A 6 4.61 30.48 31.45
N LEU A 7 4.84 30.01 30.23
CA LEU A 7 5.45 28.70 29.95
C LEU A 7 6.94 28.81 29.60
N GLU A 8 7.59 29.92 29.97
CA GLU A 8 9.02 30.17 29.75
C GLU A 8 9.43 30.07 28.26
N ASN A 9 8.50 30.42 27.36
CA ASN A 9 8.65 30.27 25.91
C ASN A 9 8.96 28.83 25.44
N SER A 10 8.66 27.82 26.25
CA SER A 10 8.89 26.43 25.89
C SER A 10 7.84 25.97 24.89
N ARG A 11 8.28 25.76 23.64
CA ARG A 11 7.41 25.31 22.55
C ARG A 11 6.59 24.07 22.92
N ARG A 12 7.24 23.04 23.47
CA ARG A 12 6.57 21.79 23.85
C ARG A 12 5.51 21.99 24.93
N ARG A 13 5.75 22.88 25.92
CA ARG A 13 4.75 23.20 26.95
C ARG A 13 3.55 23.93 26.36
N ILE A 14 3.80 24.88 25.46
CA ILE A 14 2.74 25.64 24.77
C ILE A 14 1.89 24.69 23.92
N GLU A 15 2.52 23.76 23.20
CA GLU A 15 1.82 22.76 22.40
C GLU A 15 0.99 21.82 23.28
N LEU A 16 1.58 21.25 24.33
CA LEU A 16 0.88 20.38 25.28
C LEU A 16 -0.34 21.06 25.90
N MET A 17 -0.19 22.31 26.35
CA MET A 17 -1.29 23.08 26.95
C MET A 17 -2.44 23.30 25.96
N ASN A 18 -2.12 23.69 24.72
CA ASN A 18 -3.13 23.90 23.68
C ASN A 18 -3.77 22.58 23.22
N ALA A 19 -3.00 21.48 23.16
CA ALA A 19 -3.52 20.14 22.89
C ALA A 19 -4.52 19.72 24.00
N LEU A 20 -4.20 19.93 25.27
CA LEU A 20 -5.15 19.68 26.36
C LEU A 20 -6.38 20.58 26.26
N LEU A 21 -6.21 21.89 26.05
CA LEU A 21 -7.30 22.85 25.89
C LEU A 21 -8.26 22.44 24.76
N LEU A 22 -7.73 21.95 23.64
CA LEU A 22 -8.49 21.57 22.45
C LEU A 22 -8.98 20.11 22.48
N SER A 23 -8.68 19.33 23.51
CA SER A 23 -9.18 17.96 23.69
C SER A 23 -10.15 17.81 24.87
N LEU A 24 -10.06 18.68 25.87
CA LEU A 24 -10.98 18.73 27.01
C LEU A 24 -12.39 19.23 26.62
N PRO A 25 -13.43 18.89 27.42
CA PRO A 25 -14.79 19.39 27.20
C PRO A 25 -14.87 20.91 27.35
N GLY A 26 -15.77 21.52 26.59
CA GLY A 26 -16.09 22.94 26.70
C GLY A 26 -15.68 23.77 25.49
N THR A 27 -15.86 25.08 25.61
CA THR A 27 -15.49 26.05 24.57
C THR A 27 -14.07 26.54 24.83
N PRO A 28 -13.08 26.15 24.01
CA PRO A 28 -11.71 26.60 24.19
C PRO A 28 -11.64 28.11 23.91
N VAL A 29 -10.94 28.85 24.78
CA VAL A 29 -10.71 30.28 24.62
C VAL A 29 -9.21 30.50 24.43
N ILE A 30 -8.84 31.09 23.30
CA ILE A 30 -7.46 31.45 22.97
C ILE A 30 -7.39 32.98 22.92
N TYR A 31 -6.39 33.56 23.57
CA TYR A 31 -6.17 35.01 23.52
C TYR A 31 -5.36 35.37 22.27
N TYR A 32 -5.75 36.44 21.57
CA TYR A 32 -5.07 36.84 20.33
C TYR A 32 -3.56 37.01 20.57
N GLY A 33 -2.74 36.53 19.65
CA GLY A 33 -1.29 36.52 19.76
C GLY A 33 -0.72 35.29 20.47
N ASP A 34 -1.48 34.54 21.27
CA ASP A 34 -0.98 33.28 21.85
C ASP A 34 -0.71 32.25 20.74
N GLU A 35 -1.44 32.31 19.62
CA GLU A 35 -1.24 31.46 18.44
C GLU A 35 0.11 31.67 17.73
N ILE A 36 0.75 32.82 17.93
CA ILE A 36 2.12 33.10 17.46
C ILE A 36 3.14 33.10 18.60
N GLY A 37 2.73 32.86 19.85
CA GLY A 37 3.64 32.88 21.00
C GLY A 37 4.05 34.30 21.41
N MET A 38 3.15 35.26 21.24
CA MET A 38 3.37 36.66 21.57
C MET A 38 3.67 36.85 23.06
N GLY A 39 4.67 37.67 23.37
CA GLY A 39 5.07 38.02 24.73
C GLY A 39 4.16 39.05 25.39
N ASP A 40 4.34 39.26 26.70
CA ASP A 40 3.68 40.31 27.46
C ASP A 40 4.63 41.46 27.81
N ASN A 41 4.07 42.61 28.16
CA ASN A 41 4.83 43.71 28.75
C ASN A 41 4.36 43.93 30.20
N ILE A 42 5.05 43.29 31.15
CA ILE A 42 4.69 43.31 32.58
C ILE A 42 4.86 44.67 33.25
N TYR A 43 5.54 45.62 32.61
CA TYR A 43 5.73 46.97 33.13
C TYR A 43 4.51 47.88 32.87
N LEU A 44 3.54 47.42 32.06
CA LEU A 44 2.27 48.10 31.87
C LEU A 44 1.30 47.73 33.00
N GLY A 45 0.70 48.72 33.66
CA GLY A 45 -0.26 48.49 34.74
C GLY A 45 -1.54 47.79 34.31
N ASP A 46 -2.21 47.14 35.27
CA ASP A 46 -3.45 46.36 35.09
C ASP A 46 -3.30 45.26 34.01
N ARG A 47 -4.33 45.02 33.17
CA ARG A 47 -4.34 44.02 32.10
C ARG A 47 -3.73 44.55 30.80
N ASN A 48 -3.12 45.73 30.81
CA ASN A 48 -2.57 46.34 29.59
C ASN A 48 -1.34 45.60 29.06
N GLY A 49 -0.60 44.91 29.94
CA GLY A 49 0.55 44.10 29.54
C GLY A 49 0.23 42.95 28.57
N ILE A 50 -1.03 42.51 28.51
CA ILE A 50 -1.48 41.47 27.56
C ILE A 50 -2.28 42.05 26.39
N ARG A 51 -2.73 43.32 26.48
CA ARG A 51 -3.54 44.01 25.46
C ARG A 51 -2.71 44.80 24.45
N THR A 52 -1.39 44.54 24.39
CA THR A 52 -0.49 45.19 23.44
C THR A 52 -0.90 44.86 21.99
N PRO A 53 -0.61 45.75 21.02
CA PRO A 53 -1.00 45.53 19.64
C PRO A 53 -0.51 44.19 19.06
N MET A 54 -1.33 43.58 18.20
CA MET A 54 -0.98 42.33 17.52
C MET A 54 0.26 42.52 16.62
N GLN A 55 1.10 41.48 16.56
CA GLN A 55 2.35 41.50 15.78
C GLN A 55 2.10 40.90 14.40
N TRP A 56 1.72 41.73 13.43
CA TRP A 56 1.36 41.29 12.08
C TRP A 56 2.58 41.04 11.20
N ASN A 57 3.54 41.96 11.19
CA ASN A 57 4.76 41.87 10.38
C ASN A 57 5.93 42.59 11.06
N SER A 58 7.05 42.68 10.35
CA SER A 58 8.30 43.31 10.84
C SER A 58 8.34 44.83 10.66
N ASP A 59 7.30 45.45 10.09
CA ASP A 59 7.26 46.90 9.85
C ASP A 59 7.09 47.71 11.14
N SER A 60 7.14 49.04 11.01
CA SER A 60 6.87 49.96 12.11
C SER A 60 5.58 49.62 12.86
N ASN A 61 5.63 49.61 14.20
CA ASN A 61 4.53 49.22 15.07
C ASN A 61 3.97 47.82 14.76
N ALA A 62 4.82 46.89 14.31
CA ALA A 62 4.47 45.51 14.01
C ALA A 62 3.37 45.35 12.94
N GLY A 63 3.24 46.33 12.04
CA GLY A 63 2.19 46.37 11.01
C GLY A 63 0.80 46.74 11.54
N PHE A 64 0.62 46.96 12.85
CA PHE A 64 -0.68 47.30 13.44
C PHE A 64 -1.14 48.72 13.10
N SER A 65 -0.20 49.68 12.98
CA SER A 65 -0.52 51.08 12.69
C SER A 65 0.64 51.82 12.06
N LYS A 66 0.35 52.77 11.16
CA LYS A 66 1.33 53.69 10.58
C LYS A 66 1.55 54.96 11.42
N ALA A 67 0.89 55.10 12.57
CA ALA A 67 1.02 56.27 13.43
C ALA A 67 2.43 56.40 14.03
N ASN A 68 2.81 57.61 14.44
CA ASN A 68 4.03 57.80 15.25
C ASN A 68 3.95 56.89 16.50
N PRO A 69 4.99 56.08 16.81
CA PRO A 69 4.97 55.15 17.94
C PRO A 69 4.57 55.76 19.29
N GLN A 70 4.88 57.05 19.52
CA GLN A 70 4.51 57.77 20.74
C GLN A 70 3.01 58.07 20.86
N LYS A 71 2.26 57.98 19.76
CA LYS A 71 0.80 58.17 19.72
C LYS A 71 0.01 56.88 19.91
N LEU A 72 0.69 55.72 20.01
CA LEU A 72 0.01 54.47 20.29
C LEU A 72 -0.56 54.48 21.72
N ILE A 73 -1.81 54.05 21.86
CA ILE A 73 -2.46 53.91 23.18
C ILE A 73 -1.69 52.92 24.06
N LEU A 74 -1.20 51.82 23.45
CA LEU A 74 -0.33 50.83 24.08
C LEU A 74 0.87 50.54 23.17
N PRO A 75 2.09 50.39 23.73
CA PRO A 75 3.27 50.09 22.94
C PRO A 75 3.25 48.65 22.40
N VAL A 76 3.94 48.43 21.29
CA VAL A 76 4.28 47.08 20.81
C VAL A 76 5.33 46.42 21.70
N ILE A 77 5.40 45.09 21.68
CA ILE A 77 6.42 44.34 22.44
C ILE A 77 7.78 44.50 21.77
N ARG A 78 8.74 45.05 22.52
CA ARG A 78 10.15 45.23 22.09
C ARG A 78 11.14 44.37 22.89
N ASP A 79 10.62 43.50 23.76
CA ASP A 79 11.45 42.57 24.52
C ASP A 79 12.24 41.67 23.53
N PRO A 80 13.55 41.49 23.69
CA PRO A 80 14.36 40.73 22.74
C PRO A 80 13.86 39.30 22.49
N LEU A 81 13.28 38.65 23.49
CA LEU A 81 12.76 37.28 23.38
C LEU A 81 11.45 37.22 22.59
N TYR A 82 10.65 38.29 22.62
CA TYR A 82 9.31 38.34 22.04
C TYR A 82 9.11 39.43 20.97
N ARG A 83 10.21 39.98 20.47
CA ARG A 83 10.21 41.12 19.57
C ARG A 83 9.42 40.85 18.30
N TYR A 84 8.68 41.86 17.84
CA TYR A 84 7.75 41.71 16.73
C TYR A 84 8.44 41.48 15.38
N GLU A 85 9.72 41.81 15.21
CA GLU A 85 10.45 41.55 13.97
C GLU A 85 10.79 40.05 13.80
N ALA A 86 10.81 39.29 14.90
CA ALA A 86 11.03 37.85 14.87
C ALA A 86 9.70 37.09 15.00
N ILE A 87 8.89 37.43 16.00
CA ILE A 87 7.61 36.79 16.29
C ILE A 87 6.49 37.64 15.67
N ASN A 88 6.07 37.31 14.46
CA ASN A 88 4.90 37.94 13.85
C ASN A 88 4.15 36.96 12.93
N VAL A 89 2.94 37.36 12.55
CA VAL A 89 2.06 36.54 11.69
C VAL A 89 2.72 36.26 10.35
N GLU A 90 3.30 37.26 9.68
CA GLU A 90 3.93 37.11 8.37
C GLU A 90 5.08 36.09 8.38
N ASN A 91 6.05 36.22 9.28
CA ASN A 91 7.17 35.30 9.44
C ASN A 91 6.69 33.87 9.74
N GLN A 92 5.72 33.71 10.64
CA GLN A 92 5.20 32.38 10.97
C GLN A 92 4.35 31.79 9.85
N ASN A 93 3.66 32.61 9.06
CA ASN A 93 2.88 32.13 7.93
C ASN A 93 3.78 31.52 6.84
N HIS A 94 5.00 32.04 6.66
CA HIS A 94 6.02 31.49 5.76
C HIS A 94 6.78 30.26 6.31
N ASN A 95 6.46 29.78 7.52
CA ASN A 95 7.15 28.63 8.13
C ASN A 95 6.13 27.56 8.58
N PRO A 96 6.01 26.39 7.90
CA PRO A 96 5.07 25.33 8.25
C PRO A 96 5.28 24.77 9.65
N SER A 97 6.51 24.82 10.16
CA SER A 97 6.87 24.33 11.50
C SER A 97 6.60 25.38 12.60
N SER A 98 6.00 26.53 12.27
CA SER A 98 5.70 27.61 13.22
C SER A 98 4.57 27.26 14.21
N LEU A 99 4.35 28.12 15.21
CA LEU A 99 3.27 27.92 16.18
C LEU A 99 1.92 28.15 15.53
N LEU A 100 1.86 29.15 14.66
CA LEU A 100 0.67 29.48 13.93
C LEU A 100 0.17 28.31 13.08
N TRP A 101 1.06 27.65 12.32
CA TRP A 101 0.70 26.49 11.50
C TRP A 101 0.28 25.29 12.36
N TRP A 102 1.03 24.99 13.42
CA TRP A 102 0.64 23.95 14.36
C TRP A 102 -0.73 24.21 15.00
N MET A 103 -1.03 25.46 15.41
CA MET A 103 -2.33 25.86 15.95
C MET A 103 -3.45 25.74 14.91
N LYS A 104 -3.23 26.17 13.67
CA LYS A 104 -4.19 26.02 12.56
C LYS A 104 -4.54 24.54 12.35
N ASN A 105 -3.53 23.67 12.33
CA ASN A 105 -3.71 22.22 12.16
C ASN A 105 -4.49 21.62 13.34
N LEU A 106 -4.13 21.97 14.57
CA LEU A 106 -4.80 21.47 15.78
C LEU A 106 -6.29 21.88 15.83
N ILE A 107 -6.59 23.13 15.46
CA ILE A 107 -7.97 23.62 15.37
C ILE A 107 -8.75 22.92 14.24
N ALA A 108 -8.12 22.68 13.09
CA ALA A 108 -8.73 21.95 11.98
C ALA A 108 -9.11 20.53 12.40
N ILE A 109 -8.21 19.82 13.10
CA ILE A 109 -8.46 18.47 13.65
C ILE A 109 -9.64 18.50 14.62
N ARG A 110 -9.67 19.44 15.57
CA ARG A 110 -10.80 19.58 16.52
C ARG A 110 -12.14 19.83 15.80
N LYS A 111 -12.14 20.62 14.72
CA LYS A 111 -13.36 20.88 13.93
C LYS A 111 -13.85 19.64 13.17
N ARG A 112 -12.91 18.81 12.71
CA ARG A 112 -13.18 17.54 12.01
C ARG A 112 -13.77 16.52 12.96
N LEU A 113 -13.06 16.22 14.04
CA LEU A 113 -13.39 15.17 15.01
C LEU A 113 -14.45 15.65 16.01
N LYS A 114 -15.68 15.17 15.84
CA LYS A 114 -16.83 15.72 16.58
C LYS A 114 -16.82 15.32 18.05
N ALA A 115 -16.17 14.22 18.43
CA ALA A 115 -16.00 13.78 19.81
C ALA A 115 -15.22 14.80 20.66
N PHE A 116 -14.30 15.58 20.09
CA PHE A 116 -13.65 16.67 20.83
C PHE A 116 -14.60 17.83 21.16
N SER A 117 -15.59 18.08 20.31
CA SER A 117 -16.55 19.19 20.51
C SER A 117 -17.77 18.79 21.35
N HIS A 118 -18.37 17.63 21.07
CA HIS A 118 -19.65 17.20 21.67
C HIS A 118 -19.58 15.84 22.37
N GLY A 119 -18.42 15.17 22.33
CA GLY A 119 -18.27 13.85 22.95
C GLY A 119 -18.22 13.87 24.47
N ASN A 120 -18.46 12.70 25.05
CA ASN A 120 -18.26 12.46 26.48
C ASN A 120 -16.77 12.29 26.78
N ILE A 121 -16.36 12.48 28.04
CA ILE A 121 -14.99 12.25 28.51
C ILE A 121 -14.97 11.14 29.56
N ARG A 122 -13.99 10.23 29.47
CA ARG A 122 -13.70 9.22 30.51
C ARG A 122 -12.20 9.22 30.79
N PHE A 123 -11.81 9.50 32.03
CA PHE A 123 -10.40 9.39 32.44
C PHE A 123 -10.01 7.93 32.58
N LEU A 124 -8.79 7.61 32.17
CA LEU A 124 -8.20 6.28 32.33
C LEU A 124 -7.27 6.31 33.54
N ASP A 125 -7.36 5.26 34.36
CA ASP A 125 -6.47 5.11 35.50
C ASP A 125 -5.05 4.82 35.04
N THR A 126 -4.08 5.52 35.63
CA THR A 126 -2.67 5.33 35.35
C THR A 126 -1.90 5.19 36.65
N THR A 127 -0.93 4.27 36.68
CA THR A 127 0.01 4.16 37.81
C THR A 127 1.06 5.27 37.79
N ASN A 128 1.21 5.97 36.65
CA ASN A 128 2.15 7.06 36.46
C ASN A 128 1.45 8.42 36.58
N SER A 129 1.53 9.04 37.76
CA SER A 129 0.93 10.35 38.06
C SER A 129 1.40 11.53 37.19
N LYS A 130 2.45 11.35 36.39
CA LYS A 130 2.93 12.36 35.42
C LYS A 130 2.21 12.27 34.08
N ILE A 131 1.43 11.22 33.85
CA ILE A 131 0.66 11.01 32.64
C ILE A 131 -0.81 11.29 32.92
N LEU A 132 -1.42 12.08 32.04
CA LEU A 132 -2.86 12.26 31.95
C LEU A 132 -3.38 11.48 30.74
N ALA A 133 -4.29 10.54 30.96
CA ALA A 133 -4.92 9.78 29.89
C ALA A 133 -6.45 9.83 30.01
N PHE A 134 -7.14 10.05 28.89
CA PHE A 134 -8.61 10.03 28.84
C PHE A 134 -9.10 9.73 27.42
N THR A 135 -10.33 9.22 27.32
CA THR A 135 -11.01 9.02 26.04
C THR A 135 -12.11 10.05 25.82
N ARG A 136 -12.36 10.36 24.55
CA ARG A 136 -13.44 11.22 24.05
C ARG A 136 -14.31 10.40 23.11
N SER A 137 -15.60 10.27 23.37
CA SER A 137 -16.48 9.41 22.56
C SER A 137 -17.79 10.07 22.14
N LEU A 138 -18.19 9.86 20.88
CA LEU A 138 -19.45 10.34 20.31
C LEU A 138 -19.89 9.46 19.13
N LYS A 139 -21.06 8.79 19.24
CA LYS A 139 -21.73 8.08 18.13
C LYS A 139 -20.78 7.21 17.26
N GLY A 140 -19.97 6.37 17.90
CA GLY A 140 -19.02 5.48 17.21
C GLY A 140 -17.61 6.07 17.01
N GLU A 141 -17.45 7.40 17.04
CA GLU A 141 -16.13 8.04 17.03
C GLU A 141 -15.56 7.99 18.47
N SER A 142 -14.39 7.36 18.65
CA SER A 142 -13.69 7.28 19.94
C SER A 142 -12.24 7.72 19.78
N ILE A 143 -11.78 8.62 20.65
CA ILE A 143 -10.43 9.19 20.60
C ILE A 143 -9.76 9.00 21.95
N LEU A 144 -8.57 8.40 21.97
CA LEU A 144 -7.72 8.30 23.15
C LEU A 144 -6.71 9.45 23.15
N VAL A 145 -6.67 10.21 24.25
CA VAL A 145 -5.71 11.28 24.49
C VAL A 145 -4.77 10.87 25.61
N ILE A 146 -3.47 10.98 25.37
CA ILE A 146 -2.42 10.71 26.36
C ILE A 146 -1.49 11.93 26.40
N ALA A 147 -1.18 12.44 27.57
CA ALA A 147 -0.38 13.65 27.75
C ALA A 147 0.67 13.44 28.84
N ASN A 148 1.94 13.67 28.51
CA ASN A 148 3.04 13.66 29.46
C ASN A 148 3.23 15.06 30.06
N LEU A 149 2.92 15.23 31.34
CA LEU A 149 3.06 16.51 32.05
C LEU A 149 4.49 16.75 32.59
N SER A 150 5.39 15.79 32.39
CA SER A 150 6.78 15.82 32.87
C SER A 150 7.75 16.40 31.83
N LYS A 151 8.83 17.02 32.33
CA LYS A 151 10.01 17.42 31.53
C LYS A 151 10.92 16.24 31.13
N TYR A 152 10.59 15.02 31.55
CA TYR A 152 11.34 13.80 31.24
C TYR A 152 10.47 12.83 30.46
N SER A 153 11.10 11.96 29.68
CA SER A 153 10.41 10.85 29.01
C SER A 153 9.72 9.95 30.04
N GLN A 154 8.53 9.47 29.73
CA GLN A 154 7.73 8.61 30.61
C GLN A 154 7.25 7.39 29.83
N ALA A 155 7.12 6.26 30.53
CA ALA A 155 6.37 5.10 30.07
C ALA A 155 5.09 4.98 30.89
N VAL A 156 4.03 4.46 30.27
CA VAL A 156 2.75 4.17 30.92
C VAL A 156 2.14 2.92 30.32
N GLU A 157 1.53 2.11 31.17
CA GLU A 157 0.65 1.01 30.76
C GLU A 157 -0.79 1.47 30.97
N LEU A 158 -1.61 1.35 29.94
CA LEU A 158 -3.03 1.68 29.97
C LEU A 158 -3.86 0.42 29.75
N ASP A 159 -4.87 0.19 30.60
CA ASP A 159 -5.88 -0.82 30.31
C ASP A 159 -6.79 -0.33 29.19
N LEU A 160 -6.62 -0.92 28.01
CA LEU A 160 -7.41 -0.66 26.81
C LEU A 160 -8.18 -1.91 26.37
N SER A 161 -8.40 -2.88 27.26
CA SER A 161 -9.06 -4.15 26.95
C SER A 161 -10.45 -3.98 26.29
N GLU A 162 -11.15 -2.88 26.59
CA GLU A 162 -12.42 -2.51 25.93
C GLU A 162 -12.29 -2.27 24.42
N TYR A 163 -11.07 -2.03 23.93
CA TYR A 163 -10.73 -1.79 22.53
C TYR A 163 -9.97 -2.97 21.92
N GLU A 164 -10.09 -4.18 22.48
CA GLU A 164 -9.44 -5.38 21.94
C GLU A 164 -9.74 -5.56 20.44
N GLY A 165 -8.71 -5.85 19.66
CA GLY A 165 -8.81 -6.01 18.21
C GLY A 165 -8.69 -4.72 17.41
N ILE A 166 -8.71 -3.55 18.06
CA ILE A 166 -8.54 -2.25 17.39
C ILE A 166 -7.06 -1.93 17.23
N ARG A 167 -6.69 -1.35 16.08
CA ARG A 167 -5.37 -0.76 15.84
C ARG A 167 -5.47 0.77 15.96
N PRO A 168 -4.98 1.37 17.06
CA PRO A 168 -5.05 2.82 17.24
C PRO A 168 -4.34 3.55 16.11
N THR A 169 -4.96 4.60 15.56
CA THR A 169 -4.34 5.43 14.53
C THR A 169 -3.99 6.80 15.11
N GLU A 170 -2.72 7.15 15.10
CA GLU A 170 -2.23 8.45 15.61
C GLU A 170 -2.68 9.56 14.66
N ILE A 171 -3.39 10.58 15.17
CA ILE A 171 -4.16 11.53 14.35
C ILE A 171 -3.27 12.49 13.55
N PHE A 172 -2.08 12.86 14.06
CA PHE A 172 -1.23 13.83 13.39
C PHE A 172 -0.41 13.18 12.26
N SER A 173 0.17 12.02 12.55
CA SER A 173 1.01 11.24 11.64
C SER A 173 0.23 10.24 10.77
N GLN A 174 -1.04 9.99 11.10
CA GLN A 174 -1.88 8.95 10.48
C GLN A 174 -1.27 7.54 10.61
N SER A 175 -0.30 7.35 11.50
CA SER A 175 0.39 6.08 11.70
C SER A 175 -0.46 5.12 12.53
N ARG A 176 -0.61 3.89 12.04
CA ARG A 176 -1.32 2.82 12.75
C ARG A 176 -0.38 2.11 13.72
N PHE A 177 -0.81 1.99 14.96
CA PHE A 177 -0.09 1.30 16.02
C PHE A 177 -0.49 -0.18 16.05
N PHE A 178 0.24 -0.98 16.83
CA PHE A 178 -0.08 -2.40 17.01
C PHE A 178 -1.47 -2.60 17.59
N GLU A 179 -2.08 -3.73 17.24
CA GLU A 179 -3.40 -4.12 17.70
C GLU A 179 -3.45 -4.23 19.23
N ILE A 180 -4.53 -3.73 19.82
CA ILE A 180 -4.76 -3.82 21.26
C ILE A 180 -5.19 -5.25 21.60
N GLY A 181 -4.45 -5.88 22.52
CA GLY A 181 -4.80 -7.17 23.10
C GLY A 181 -5.50 -7.05 24.45
N LYS A 182 -5.56 -8.17 25.18
CA LYS A 182 -6.17 -8.24 26.53
C LYS A 182 -5.26 -7.73 27.65
N THR A 183 -3.97 -7.58 27.37
CA THR A 183 -2.98 -7.08 28.34
C THR A 183 -2.87 -5.55 28.26
N PRO A 184 -2.48 -4.86 29.34
CA PRO A 184 -2.25 -3.42 29.33
C PRO A 184 -1.33 -2.99 28.17
N TYR A 185 -1.73 -1.95 27.46
CA TYR A 185 -1.02 -1.43 26.30
C TYR A 185 0.05 -0.42 26.74
N THR A 186 1.30 -0.64 26.34
CA THR A 186 2.42 0.21 26.75
C THR A 186 2.65 1.36 25.78
N PHE A 187 2.75 2.58 26.31
CA PHE A 187 3.17 3.78 25.56
C PHE A 187 4.47 4.34 26.12
N THR A 188 5.34 4.84 25.23
CA THR A 188 6.51 5.62 25.60
C THR A 188 6.39 7.03 25.03
N MET A 189 6.64 8.04 25.86
CA MET A 189 6.39 9.44 25.52
C MET A 189 7.61 10.31 25.81
N GLY A 190 7.93 11.20 24.88
CA GLY A 190 8.96 12.22 25.09
C GLY A 190 8.52 13.31 26.12
N PRO A 191 9.46 14.14 26.59
CA PRO A 191 9.17 15.27 27.49
C PRO A 191 8.08 16.19 26.95
N TYR A 192 7.05 16.47 27.75
CA TYR A 192 5.89 17.27 27.38
C TYR A 192 5.17 16.80 26.09
N GLY A 193 5.35 15.53 25.71
CA GLY A 193 4.71 14.94 24.54
C GLY A 193 3.26 14.60 24.79
N TYR A 194 2.48 14.48 23.73
CA TYR A 194 1.09 14.04 23.77
C TYR A 194 0.77 13.19 22.54
N TYR A 195 -0.24 12.34 22.66
CA TYR A 195 -0.78 11.54 21.57
C TYR A 195 -2.29 11.68 21.51
N TRP A 196 -2.83 11.79 20.30
CA TRP A 196 -4.26 11.66 20.02
C TRP A 196 -4.44 10.47 19.08
N PHE A 197 -5.10 9.42 19.55
CA PHE A 197 -5.37 8.20 18.78
C PHE A 197 -6.84 8.11 18.43
N LEU A 198 -7.16 7.87 17.17
CA LEU A 198 -8.47 7.42 16.74
C LEU A 198 -8.60 5.92 17.01
N MET A 199 -9.66 5.54 17.71
CA MET A 199 -9.95 4.18 18.21
C MET A 199 -11.12 3.57 17.42
N GLU A 200 -11.04 3.61 16.10
CA GLU A 200 -12.08 3.07 15.20
C GLU A 200 -11.72 1.66 14.75
N GLN A 201 -12.73 0.78 14.66
CA GLN A 201 -12.61 -0.46 13.92
C GLN A 201 -12.52 -0.12 12.43
N THR A 202 -11.34 -0.23 11.85
CA THR A 202 -11.23 -0.29 10.40
C THR A 202 -11.90 -1.58 9.91
N GLU A 203 -12.77 -1.46 8.90
CA GLU A 203 -13.43 -2.57 8.18
C GLU A 203 -12.43 -3.64 7.68
N GLU A 204 -11.14 -3.31 7.59
CA GLU A 204 -10.07 -4.27 7.24
C GLU A 204 -9.84 -5.38 8.30
N ALA A 205 -10.36 -5.22 9.52
CA ALA A 205 -10.25 -6.22 10.59
C ALA A 205 -11.39 -7.26 10.61
N GLU A 206 -12.46 -7.08 9.82
CA GLU A 206 -13.65 -7.94 9.89
C GLU A 206 -13.47 -9.36 9.32
N ASP A 207 -12.39 -9.65 8.58
CA ASP A 207 -12.33 -10.90 7.79
C ASP A 207 -11.41 -12.00 8.35
N SER A 208 -11.01 -11.92 9.63
CA SER A 208 -10.52 -13.10 10.36
C SER A 208 -11.61 -13.59 11.31
N PRO A 209 -12.31 -14.69 10.99
CA PRO A 209 -13.39 -15.18 11.84
C PRO A 209 -12.77 -15.79 13.10
N ARG A 210 -12.55 -14.97 14.14
CA ARG A 210 -12.21 -15.45 15.50
C ARG A 210 -13.29 -16.41 16.04
N ASP A 211 -14.52 -16.27 15.55
CA ASP A 211 -15.69 -17.10 15.89
C ASP A 211 -16.02 -18.17 14.84
N ARG A 212 -15.03 -18.66 14.08
CA ARG A 212 -15.26 -19.80 13.19
C ARG A 212 -15.56 -21.05 14.02
N LYS A 213 -16.74 -21.65 13.82
CA LYS A 213 -17.06 -22.98 14.33
C LYS A 213 -16.20 -24.02 13.61
N ILE A 214 -15.23 -24.59 14.32
CA ILE A 214 -14.42 -25.71 13.82
C ILE A 214 -15.30 -26.96 13.87
N GLU A 215 -15.45 -27.63 12.73
CA GLU A 215 -16.24 -28.86 12.63
C GLU A 215 -15.49 -30.06 13.17
N GLU A 216 -16.24 -31.08 13.59
CA GLU A 216 -15.71 -32.38 14.01
C GLU A 216 -15.96 -33.43 12.93
N LEU A 217 -14.93 -34.22 12.64
CA LEU A 217 -14.98 -35.32 11.70
C LEU A 217 -14.52 -36.61 12.38
N THR A 218 -15.42 -37.58 12.49
CA THR A 218 -15.10 -38.95 12.91
C THR A 218 -15.02 -39.87 11.69
N VAL A 219 -13.92 -40.62 11.59
CA VAL A 219 -13.65 -41.56 10.52
C VAL A 219 -13.22 -42.92 11.07
N GLU A 220 -13.47 -43.96 10.28
CA GLU A 220 -13.12 -45.36 10.61
C GLU A 220 -11.70 -45.74 10.13
N ALA A 221 -11.00 -44.82 9.45
CA ALA A 221 -9.67 -45.04 8.90
C ALA A 221 -8.60 -44.27 9.69
N GLU A 222 -7.41 -44.85 9.76
CA GLU A 222 -6.21 -44.18 10.27
C GLU A 222 -5.75 -43.08 9.32
N TRP A 223 -5.04 -42.07 9.84
CA TRP A 223 -4.59 -40.92 9.05
C TRP A 223 -3.78 -41.33 7.81
N ALA A 224 -2.94 -42.36 7.94
CA ALA A 224 -2.12 -42.89 6.85
C ALA A 224 -2.94 -43.39 5.65
N ALA A 225 -4.17 -43.86 5.87
CA ALA A 225 -5.08 -44.40 4.86
C ALA A 225 -6.32 -43.51 4.64
N PHE A 226 -6.34 -42.30 5.19
CA PHE A 226 -7.51 -41.42 5.21
C PHE A 226 -8.02 -41.11 3.80
N PHE A 227 -7.12 -40.70 2.90
CA PHE A 227 -7.47 -40.33 1.52
C PHE A 227 -7.65 -41.54 0.59
N GLU A 228 -7.24 -42.74 1.02
CA GLU A 228 -7.48 -44.01 0.32
C GLU A 228 -8.88 -44.57 0.65
N THR A 229 -9.41 -44.18 1.81
CA THR A 229 -10.74 -44.60 2.26
C THR A 229 -11.84 -43.70 1.68
N TYR A 230 -12.63 -44.24 0.74
CA TYR A 230 -13.69 -43.50 0.03
C TYR A 230 -14.67 -42.78 0.98
N THR A 231 -15.10 -43.43 2.06
CA THR A 231 -16.06 -42.84 3.02
C THR A 231 -15.46 -41.67 3.79
N ALA A 232 -14.20 -41.75 4.20
CA ALA A 232 -13.48 -40.69 4.90
C ALA A 232 -13.27 -39.48 3.98
N LYS A 233 -12.68 -39.70 2.78
CA LYS A 233 -12.49 -38.67 1.76
C LYS A 233 -13.81 -37.96 1.41
N ARG A 234 -14.88 -38.71 1.12
CA ARG A 234 -16.18 -38.13 0.74
C ARG A 234 -16.82 -37.31 1.85
N ARG A 235 -16.66 -37.70 3.13
CA ARG A 235 -17.15 -36.91 4.27
C ARG A 235 -16.37 -35.60 4.39
N PHE A 236 -15.06 -35.65 4.21
CA PHE A 236 -14.19 -34.47 4.24
C PHE A 236 -14.54 -33.47 3.13
N GLU A 237 -14.72 -33.94 1.89
CA GLU A 237 -15.13 -33.12 0.73
C GLU A 237 -16.49 -32.44 0.90
N LYS A 238 -17.46 -33.12 1.53
CA LYS A 238 -18.84 -32.62 1.62
C LYS A 238 -19.13 -31.79 2.87
N LYS A 239 -18.53 -32.14 4.00
CA LYS A 239 -18.84 -31.50 5.29
C LYS A 239 -17.82 -30.44 5.67
N ILE A 240 -16.53 -30.76 5.55
CA ILE A 240 -15.47 -29.94 6.12
C ILE A 240 -14.97 -28.88 5.14
N LEU A 241 -14.52 -29.28 3.96
CA LEU A 241 -13.86 -28.37 3.01
C LEU A 241 -14.71 -27.16 2.56
N PRO A 242 -16.02 -27.29 2.26
CA PRO A 242 -16.81 -26.15 1.79
C PRO A 242 -16.87 -25.02 2.83
N ASN A 243 -17.00 -25.38 4.11
CA ASN A 243 -17.10 -24.42 5.20
C ASN A 243 -15.73 -23.87 5.61
N TYR A 244 -14.68 -24.69 5.53
CA TYR A 244 -13.30 -24.23 5.68
C TYR A 244 -12.94 -23.18 4.62
N LEU A 245 -13.05 -23.52 3.34
CA LEU A 245 -12.61 -22.66 2.24
C LEU A 245 -13.28 -21.29 2.25
N ARG A 246 -14.60 -21.23 2.50
CA ARG A 246 -15.33 -19.95 2.60
C ARG A 246 -14.83 -19.03 3.70
N ALA A 247 -14.28 -19.59 4.77
CA ALA A 247 -13.81 -18.83 5.92
C ALA A 247 -12.37 -18.31 5.75
N ILE A 248 -11.63 -18.79 4.75
CA ILE A 248 -10.22 -18.45 4.58
C ILE A 248 -10.04 -17.33 3.54
N ARG A 249 -9.10 -16.41 3.83
CA ARG A 249 -8.87 -15.20 3.04
C ARG A 249 -8.42 -15.46 1.61
N TRP A 250 -7.51 -16.42 1.41
CA TRP A 250 -6.95 -16.71 0.09
C TRP A 250 -7.94 -17.37 -0.88
N PHE A 251 -9.12 -17.78 -0.40
CA PHE A 251 -10.15 -18.38 -1.25
C PHE A 251 -10.92 -17.27 -2.00
N GLY A 252 -10.66 -17.13 -3.30
CA GLY A 252 -11.31 -16.11 -4.14
C GLY A 252 -12.75 -16.44 -4.55
N GLY A 253 -13.26 -17.63 -4.25
CA GLY A 253 -14.59 -18.10 -4.66
C GLY A 253 -15.73 -17.80 -3.69
N LYS A 254 -15.57 -16.90 -2.71
CA LYS A 254 -16.54 -16.68 -1.61
C LYS A 254 -17.98 -16.39 -2.08
N SER A 255 -18.14 -15.69 -3.20
CA SER A 255 -19.45 -15.30 -3.76
C SER A 255 -20.08 -16.37 -4.67
N ARG A 256 -19.33 -17.40 -5.07
CA ARG A 256 -19.78 -18.44 -6.01
C ARG A 256 -20.30 -19.67 -5.29
N LYS A 257 -21.29 -20.33 -5.88
CA LYS A 257 -21.87 -21.56 -5.32
C LYS A 257 -21.10 -22.78 -5.79
N ILE A 258 -20.42 -23.45 -4.86
CA ILE A 258 -19.69 -24.72 -5.10
C ILE A 258 -20.71 -25.84 -5.34
N VAL A 259 -20.58 -26.53 -6.48
CA VAL A 259 -21.37 -27.71 -6.89
C VAL A 259 -20.72 -29.00 -6.42
N SER A 260 -19.40 -29.10 -6.59
CA SER A 260 -18.63 -30.28 -6.19
C SER A 260 -17.19 -29.92 -5.83
N ILE A 261 -16.61 -30.71 -4.93
CA ILE A 261 -15.21 -30.68 -4.55
C ILE A 261 -14.63 -32.07 -4.86
N ASP A 262 -13.49 -32.12 -5.53
CA ASP A 262 -12.69 -33.33 -5.74
C ASP A 262 -11.28 -33.12 -5.20
N ILE A 263 -10.75 -34.11 -4.49
CA ILE A 263 -9.38 -34.05 -3.94
C ILE A 263 -8.47 -34.98 -4.75
N LYS A 264 -7.52 -34.41 -5.48
CA LYS A 264 -6.34 -35.12 -5.99
C LYS A 264 -5.23 -35.04 -4.94
N ARG A 265 -4.63 -36.18 -4.59
CA ARG A 265 -3.56 -36.27 -3.59
C ARG A 265 -2.20 -36.36 -4.28
N PHE A 266 -1.25 -35.57 -3.81
CA PHE A 266 0.18 -35.68 -4.12
C PHE A 266 0.90 -36.55 -3.06
N PRO A 267 2.22 -36.83 -3.15
CA PRO A 267 2.86 -37.74 -2.22
C PRO A 267 2.83 -37.17 -0.81
N ALA A 268 2.87 -38.07 0.17
CA ALA A 268 3.02 -37.65 1.56
C ALA A 268 4.48 -37.26 1.81
N MET A 269 4.67 -36.23 2.60
CA MET A 269 5.95 -35.90 3.20
C MET A 269 5.97 -36.47 4.62
N GLU A 270 7.02 -37.21 4.93
CA GLU A 270 7.26 -37.73 6.28
C GLU A 270 7.89 -36.63 7.14
N LEU A 271 7.23 -36.30 8.25
CA LEU A 271 7.74 -35.37 9.26
C LEU A 271 7.83 -36.09 10.60
N GLU A 272 8.59 -35.53 11.55
CA GLU A 272 8.59 -36.01 12.95
C GLU A 272 7.19 -35.98 13.57
N ALA A 273 6.38 -34.98 13.21
CA ALA A 273 4.99 -34.84 13.67
C ALA A 273 4.01 -35.80 12.98
N GLY A 274 4.44 -36.53 11.96
CA GLY A 274 3.63 -37.46 11.17
C GLY A 274 3.59 -37.12 9.68
N LYS A 275 2.69 -37.79 8.95
CA LYS A 275 2.53 -37.62 7.50
C LYS A 275 1.80 -36.33 7.14
N ALA A 276 2.42 -35.49 6.33
CA ALA A 276 1.78 -34.35 5.69
C ALA A 276 1.37 -34.71 4.25
N TYR A 277 0.10 -34.52 3.89
CA TYR A 277 -0.39 -34.76 2.53
C TYR A 277 -0.54 -33.46 1.77
N PHE A 278 0.01 -33.42 0.56
CA PHE A 278 -0.18 -32.33 -0.38
C PHE A 278 -1.49 -32.55 -1.13
N LEU A 279 -2.47 -31.65 -0.98
CA LEU A 279 -3.79 -31.78 -1.61
C LEU A 279 -3.98 -30.75 -2.71
N ASN A 280 -4.44 -31.21 -3.87
CA ASN A 280 -4.98 -30.38 -4.94
C ASN A 280 -6.51 -30.51 -4.90
N ILE A 281 -7.18 -29.42 -4.54
CA ILE A 281 -8.63 -29.34 -4.36
C ILE A 281 -9.24 -28.75 -5.63
N GLY A 282 -9.85 -29.61 -6.43
CA GLY A 282 -10.63 -29.22 -7.61
C GLY A 282 -12.05 -28.80 -7.24
N LEU A 283 -12.43 -27.58 -7.58
CA LEU A 283 -13.74 -26.99 -7.32
C LEU A 283 -14.49 -26.76 -8.63
N ARG A 284 -15.76 -27.18 -8.65
CA ARG A 284 -16.70 -26.82 -9.72
C ARG A 284 -17.78 -25.92 -9.17
N TYR A 285 -18.08 -24.85 -9.89
CA TYR A 285 -19.10 -23.87 -9.52
C TYR A 285 -20.35 -24.03 -10.39
N THR A 286 -21.44 -23.37 -10.00
CA THR A 286 -22.64 -23.24 -10.85
C THR A 286 -22.40 -22.43 -12.12
N ASP A 287 -21.42 -21.54 -12.05
CA ASP A 287 -21.08 -20.53 -13.03
C ASP A 287 -19.56 -20.29 -13.05
N GLY A 288 -18.98 -20.10 -14.23
CA GLY A 288 -17.55 -19.92 -14.43
C GLY A 288 -16.76 -21.22 -14.61
N LEU A 289 -15.44 -21.08 -14.76
CA LEU A 289 -14.52 -22.20 -14.94
C LEU A 289 -14.22 -22.90 -13.59
N PRO A 290 -13.90 -24.21 -13.62
CA PRO A 290 -13.36 -24.90 -12.46
C PRO A 290 -12.09 -24.24 -11.94
N GLU A 291 -11.82 -24.38 -10.64
CA GLU A 291 -10.61 -23.87 -10.01
C GLU A 291 -9.92 -24.95 -9.19
N ASN A 292 -8.60 -24.91 -9.16
CA ASN A 292 -7.78 -25.82 -8.36
C ASN A 292 -7.11 -25.03 -7.23
N TYR A 293 -7.10 -25.58 -6.02
CA TYR A 293 -6.46 -24.96 -4.86
C TYR A 293 -5.49 -25.91 -4.15
N PHE A 294 -4.35 -25.39 -3.75
CA PHE A 294 -3.35 -26.11 -2.98
C PHE A 294 -3.59 -25.99 -1.48
N LEU A 295 -3.76 -27.14 -0.82
CA LEU A 295 -3.92 -27.23 0.64
C LEU A 295 -3.14 -28.42 1.18
N PRO A 296 -1.92 -28.22 1.72
CA PRO A 296 -1.25 -29.30 2.42
C PRO A 296 -1.91 -29.52 3.79
N ALA A 297 -2.10 -30.77 4.18
CA ALA A 297 -2.83 -31.15 5.38
C ALA A 297 -1.98 -32.03 6.30
N LEU A 298 -1.97 -31.71 7.59
CA LEU A 298 -1.24 -32.43 8.64
C LEU A 298 -2.17 -32.73 9.82
N PHE A 299 -2.13 -33.97 10.31
CA PHE A 299 -2.86 -34.39 11.51
C PHE A 299 -1.98 -34.25 12.75
N VAL A 300 -2.40 -33.40 13.69
CA VAL A 300 -1.67 -33.08 14.91
C VAL A 300 -2.42 -33.63 16.13
N THR A 301 -1.75 -34.46 16.91
CA THR A 301 -2.30 -35.13 18.11
C THR A 301 -1.70 -34.62 19.42
N ASN A 302 -0.62 -33.83 19.37
CA ASN A 302 0.00 -33.25 20.56
C ASN A 302 -0.89 -32.16 21.19
N THR A 303 -1.24 -32.33 22.47
CA THR A 303 -2.19 -31.45 23.17
C THR A 303 -1.73 -30.00 23.31
N GLU A 304 -0.43 -29.75 23.56
CA GLU A 304 0.10 -28.38 23.67
C GLU A 304 0.05 -27.66 22.33
N GLN A 305 0.43 -28.34 21.24
CA GLN A 305 0.33 -27.81 19.88
C GLN A 305 -1.13 -27.53 19.50
N ILE A 306 -2.06 -28.43 19.83
CA ILE A 306 -3.50 -28.24 19.58
C ILE A 306 -3.99 -26.94 20.24
N LEU A 307 -3.66 -26.73 21.51
CA LEU A 307 -4.03 -25.51 22.24
C LEU A 307 -3.43 -24.26 21.60
N HIS A 308 -2.18 -24.33 21.13
CA HIS A 308 -1.53 -23.24 20.42
C HIS A 308 -2.27 -22.88 19.12
N TYR A 309 -2.58 -23.86 18.27
CA TYR A 309 -3.26 -23.62 17.01
C TYR A 309 -4.66 -23.03 17.21
N ILE A 310 -5.45 -23.57 18.14
CA ILE A 310 -6.80 -23.06 18.42
C ILE A 310 -6.77 -21.62 18.93
N LYS A 311 -5.80 -21.27 19.82
CA LYS A 311 -5.74 -19.94 20.43
C LYS A 311 -5.10 -18.89 19.54
N ASN A 312 -4.01 -19.23 18.86
CA ASN A 312 -3.14 -18.24 18.20
C ASN A 312 -3.25 -18.24 16.68
N VAL A 313 -3.70 -19.35 16.08
CA VAL A 313 -3.71 -19.55 14.62
C VAL A 313 -4.98 -20.28 14.17
N ASN A 314 -6.15 -19.95 14.73
CA ASN A 314 -7.41 -20.70 14.52
C ASN A 314 -7.73 -20.94 13.03
N HIS A 315 -7.43 -19.97 12.17
CA HIS A 315 -7.63 -20.10 10.72
C HIS A 315 -6.84 -21.24 10.06
N SER A 316 -5.75 -21.74 10.66
CA SER A 316 -5.03 -22.90 10.14
C SER A 316 -5.75 -24.23 10.42
N VAL A 317 -6.70 -24.26 11.37
CA VAL A 317 -7.39 -25.48 11.77
C VAL A 317 -8.48 -25.82 10.76
N ILE A 318 -8.35 -26.94 10.07
CA ILE A 318 -9.33 -27.41 9.09
C ILE A 318 -10.53 -28.01 9.82
N CYS A 319 -10.31 -29.00 10.70
CA CYS A 319 -11.32 -29.61 11.56
C CYS A 319 -10.72 -30.33 12.76
N PHE A 320 -11.55 -30.68 13.76
CA PHE A 320 -11.22 -31.73 14.72
C PHE A 320 -11.35 -33.10 14.02
N LEU A 321 -10.37 -33.98 14.23
CA LEU A 321 -10.34 -35.30 13.60
C LEU A 321 -10.23 -36.39 14.66
N LYS A 322 -11.17 -37.32 14.62
CA LYS A 322 -11.17 -38.54 15.44
C LYS A 322 -11.02 -39.76 14.53
N THR A 323 -9.90 -40.43 14.69
CA THR A 323 -9.56 -41.72 14.06
C THR A 323 -9.81 -42.86 15.06
N PRO A 324 -9.73 -44.14 14.66
CA PRO A 324 -9.93 -45.26 15.58
C PRO A 324 -8.97 -45.26 16.78
N THR A 325 -7.73 -44.79 16.60
CA THR A 325 -6.70 -44.84 17.65
C THR A 325 -6.30 -43.49 18.21
N GLN A 326 -6.58 -42.39 17.52
CA GLN A 326 -6.10 -41.05 17.88
C GLN A 326 -7.17 -39.97 17.70
N GLU A 327 -7.12 -38.96 18.56
CA GLU A 327 -7.89 -37.72 18.47
C GLU A 327 -6.95 -36.53 18.37
N GLY A 328 -7.33 -35.55 17.56
CA GLY A 328 -6.52 -34.35 17.36
C GLY A 328 -7.18 -33.35 16.43
N ILE A 329 -6.35 -32.54 15.78
CA ILE A 329 -6.81 -31.56 14.79
C ILE A 329 -6.14 -31.81 13.45
N LEU A 330 -6.89 -31.59 12.39
CA LEU A 330 -6.36 -31.49 11.04
C LEU A 330 -6.08 -30.01 10.76
N ILE A 331 -4.86 -29.69 10.35
CA ILE A 331 -4.44 -28.32 10.06
C ILE A 331 -3.91 -28.18 8.63
N ASP A 332 -3.92 -26.94 8.14
CA ASP A 332 -3.09 -26.53 7.02
C ASP A 332 -1.62 -26.61 7.43
N ALA A 333 -0.89 -27.55 6.80
CA ALA A 333 0.46 -27.91 7.20
C ALA A 333 1.46 -26.76 7.04
N ILE A 334 1.16 -25.73 6.22
CA ILE A 334 2.03 -24.54 6.09
C ILE A 334 2.22 -23.86 7.44
N TYR A 335 1.24 -23.92 8.34
CA TYR A 335 1.33 -23.36 9.69
C TYR A 335 2.15 -24.21 10.66
N HIS A 336 2.59 -25.41 10.26
CA HIS A 336 3.51 -26.23 11.04
C HIS A 336 4.97 -25.97 10.65
N GLU A 337 5.80 -25.64 11.64
CA GLU A 337 7.20 -25.26 11.41
C GLU A 337 8.02 -26.39 10.77
N GLY A 338 7.89 -27.63 11.27
CA GLY A 338 8.58 -28.77 10.69
C GLY A 338 8.23 -29.03 9.22
N PHE A 339 6.99 -28.72 8.79
CA PHE A 339 6.59 -28.88 7.38
C PHE A 339 7.27 -27.84 6.49
N ARG A 340 7.32 -26.58 6.94
CA ARG A 340 8.02 -25.50 6.22
C ARG A 340 9.51 -25.80 6.12
N ASN A 341 10.14 -26.21 7.22
CA ASN A 341 11.58 -26.49 7.22
C ASN A 341 11.91 -27.67 6.28
N GLU A 342 11.08 -28.72 6.27
CA GLU A 342 11.24 -29.84 5.33
C GLU A 342 11.05 -29.41 3.87
N LEU A 343 10.06 -28.55 3.58
CA LEU A 343 9.86 -28.02 2.23
C LEU A 343 11.13 -27.32 1.71
N PHE A 344 11.74 -26.46 2.53
CA PHE A 344 12.98 -25.78 2.16
C PHE A 344 14.13 -26.78 1.93
N TRP A 345 14.24 -27.80 2.78
CA TRP A 345 15.25 -28.83 2.64
C TRP A 345 15.11 -29.65 1.35
N LEU A 346 13.88 -30.01 0.96
CA LEU A 346 13.61 -30.72 -0.29
C LEU A 346 13.97 -29.88 -1.51
N ILE A 347 13.68 -28.57 -1.49
CA ILE A 347 14.13 -27.61 -2.52
C ILE A 347 15.65 -27.59 -2.59
N ARG A 348 16.33 -27.38 -1.45
CA ARG A 348 17.79 -27.35 -1.36
C ARG A 348 18.46 -28.62 -1.87
N SER A 349 17.81 -29.77 -1.67
CA SER A 349 18.35 -31.09 -2.01
C SER A 349 18.05 -31.52 -3.45
N ASN A 350 17.36 -30.68 -4.25
CA ASN A 350 16.85 -31.04 -5.57
C ASN A 350 16.05 -32.36 -5.56
N ALA A 351 15.18 -32.54 -4.57
CA ALA A 351 14.48 -33.80 -4.37
C ALA A 351 13.37 -34.01 -5.41
N THR A 352 13.03 -35.28 -5.67
CA THR A 352 11.87 -35.67 -6.48
C THR A 352 11.06 -36.71 -5.71
N LEU A 353 9.76 -36.51 -5.60
CA LEU A 353 8.84 -37.44 -4.95
C LEU A 353 7.86 -38.01 -5.99
N PRO A 354 7.93 -39.32 -6.31
CA PRO A 354 7.03 -39.93 -7.28
C PRO A 354 5.60 -40.06 -6.73
N VAL A 355 4.60 -39.96 -7.61
CA VAL A 355 3.19 -40.29 -7.34
C VAL A 355 2.60 -41.19 -8.41
N SER A 356 1.42 -41.75 -8.15
CA SER A 356 0.74 -42.64 -9.09
C SER A 356 0.52 -42.01 -10.47
N ASP A 357 0.28 -40.70 -10.51
CA ASP A 357 -0.16 -39.99 -11.71
C ASP A 357 0.91 -39.00 -12.24
N GLY A 358 2.14 -39.02 -11.69
CA GLY A 358 3.14 -38.00 -11.99
C GLY A 358 4.31 -37.93 -10.99
N GLN A 359 4.96 -36.78 -10.90
CA GLN A 359 6.04 -36.54 -9.94
C GLN A 359 6.02 -35.11 -9.38
N LEU A 360 6.39 -34.96 -8.11
CA LEU A 360 6.61 -33.68 -7.47
C LEU A 360 8.12 -33.38 -7.46
N SER A 361 8.54 -32.37 -8.21
CA SER A 361 9.94 -31.98 -8.36
C SER A 361 10.19 -30.71 -7.54
N PHE A 362 11.25 -30.74 -6.75
CA PHE A 362 11.74 -29.61 -5.97
C PHE A 362 13.04 -29.13 -6.61
N GLU A 363 13.05 -27.95 -7.20
CA GLU A 363 14.20 -27.41 -7.94
C GLU A 363 14.94 -26.38 -7.10
N SER A 364 16.25 -26.54 -6.93
CA SER A 364 17.15 -25.57 -6.31
C SER A 364 17.65 -24.57 -7.35
N GLY A 365 17.64 -23.28 -7.00
CA GLY A 365 18.28 -22.23 -7.80
C GLY A 365 19.76 -22.04 -7.43
N LYS A 366 20.53 -21.41 -8.32
CA LYS A 366 21.99 -21.21 -8.15
C LYS A 366 22.39 -20.57 -6.80
N ILE A 367 21.60 -19.60 -6.32
CA ILE A 367 21.87 -18.92 -5.04
C ILE A 367 21.74 -19.83 -3.82
N LEU A 368 20.90 -20.86 -3.92
CA LEU A 368 20.67 -21.81 -2.85
C LEU A 368 21.73 -22.93 -2.87
N ASP A 369 22.18 -23.34 -4.05
CA ASP A 369 23.26 -24.30 -4.24
C ASP A 369 24.60 -23.82 -3.65
N GLU A 370 24.86 -22.51 -3.73
CA GLU A 370 26.06 -21.86 -3.20
C GLU A 370 26.09 -21.80 -1.65
N LEU A 371 24.96 -22.01 -0.98
CA LEU A 371 24.86 -21.96 0.48
C LEU A 371 25.22 -23.31 1.11
N LYS A 372 26.09 -23.25 2.12
CA LYS A 372 26.35 -24.35 3.06
C LYS A 372 25.37 -24.22 4.21
N LEU A 373 24.28 -24.96 4.14
CA LEU A 373 23.23 -25.03 5.17
C LEU A 373 22.95 -26.49 5.47
N GLU A 374 22.96 -26.86 6.74
CA GLU A 374 22.46 -28.15 7.19
C GLU A 374 20.96 -28.05 7.49
N LYS A 375 20.29 -29.20 7.64
CA LYS A 375 18.83 -29.24 7.83
C LYS A 375 18.40 -28.57 9.14
N GLU A 376 19.22 -28.69 10.17
CA GLU A 376 19.00 -28.12 11.50
C GLU A 376 19.14 -26.58 11.53
N ASP A 377 19.79 -25.99 10.52
CA ASP A 377 19.98 -24.55 10.42
C ASP A 377 18.74 -23.81 9.86
N ILE A 378 17.71 -24.55 9.45
CA ILE A 378 16.52 -23.99 8.80
C ILE A 378 15.52 -23.49 9.85
N VAL A 379 15.25 -22.19 9.83
CA VAL A 379 14.24 -21.51 10.64
C VAL A 379 13.24 -20.83 9.72
N SER A 380 11.95 -20.98 10.00
CA SER A 380 10.88 -20.47 9.14
C SER A 380 9.80 -19.68 9.87
N GLU A 381 9.39 -18.57 9.29
CA GLU A 381 8.34 -17.68 9.82
C GLU A 381 7.28 -17.38 8.74
N ILE A 382 6.01 -17.34 9.12
CA ILE A 382 4.91 -16.98 8.20
C ILE A 382 4.71 -15.47 8.18
N LEU A 383 4.61 -14.92 6.99
CA LEU A 383 4.30 -13.51 6.78
C LEU A 383 2.78 -13.29 6.80
N LYS A 384 2.29 -12.49 7.75
CA LYS A 384 0.85 -12.27 7.99
C LYS A 384 0.14 -11.37 6.95
N ALA A 385 0.86 -10.84 5.95
CA ALA A 385 0.43 -9.65 5.20
C ALA A 385 -0.19 -9.88 3.81
N GLU A 386 -0.39 -11.11 3.33
CA GLU A 386 -0.80 -11.36 1.93
C GLU A 386 -2.27 -11.80 1.74
N GLN A 387 -2.83 -11.43 0.57
CA GLN A 387 -4.26 -11.61 0.26
C GLN A 387 -4.58 -12.87 -0.55
N SER A 388 -3.73 -13.29 -1.49
CA SER A 388 -4.00 -14.39 -2.44
C SER A 388 -3.13 -15.63 -2.23
N ASN A 389 -1.91 -15.46 -1.70
CA ASN A 389 -0.92 -16.51 -1.50
C ASN A 389 -0.51 -16.62 -0.02
N THR A 390 0.28 -17.64 0.31
CA THR A 390 0.90 -17.74 1.64
C THR A 390 2.41 -17.64 1.50
N SER A 391 3.01 -16.70 2.23
CA SER A 391 4.44 -16.44 2.14
C SER A 391 5.18 -16.80 3.43
N VAL A 392 6.34 -17.42 3.25
CA VAL A 392 7.21 -17.90 4.32
C VAL A 392 8.59 -17.26 4.18
N ILE A 393 9.15 -16.78 5.28
CA ILE A 393 10.54 -16.34 5.35
C ILE A 393 11.38 -17.50 5.89
N TYR A 394 12.46 -17.84 5.21
CA TYR A 394 13.47 -18.79 5.70
C TYR A 394 14.78 -18.09 6.04
N ASN A 395 15.32 -18.36 7.23
CA ASN A 395 16.61 -17.86 7.73
C ASN A 395 16.79 -16.34 7.64
N ASN A 396 15.68 -15.59 7.58
CA ASN A 396 15.64 -14.16 7.25
C ASN A 396 16.37 -13.78 5.94
N GLN A 397 16.62 -14.75 5.06
CA GLN A 397 17.40 -14.61 3.83
C GLN A 397 16.61 -14.97 2.58
N PHE A 398 15.59 -15.81 2.71
CA PHE A 398 14.73 -16.23 1.61
C PHE A 398 13.28 -15.92 1.89
N PHE A 399 12.55 -15.69 0.80
CA PHE A 399 11.13 -15.48 0.75
C PHE A 399 10.53 -16.55 -0.15
N PHE A 400 9.58 -17.31 0.37
CA PHE A 400 8.93 -18.42 -0.32
C PHE A 400 7.45 -18.13 -0.47
N LYS A 401 7.02 -17.93 -1.71
CA LYS A 401 5.64 -17.66 -2.10
C LYS A 401 4.98 -18.99 -2.47
N ILE A 402 3.99 -19.41 -1.69
CA ILE A 402 3.22 -20.63 -1.95
C ILE A 402 1.92 -20.25 -2.64
N TYR A 403 1.73 -20.73 -3.86
CA TYR A 403 0.54 -20.45 -4.65
C TYR A 403 -0.65 -21.25 -4.11
N ARG A 404 -1.70 -20.54 -3.70
CA ARG A 404 -2.92 -21.18 -3.17
C ARG A 404 -3.87 -21.56 -4.28
N LYS A 405 -4.06 -20.71 -5.27
CA LYS A 405 -4.80 -21.04 -6.48
C LYS A 405 -3.81 -21.57 -7.52
N LEU A 406 -4.04 -22.79 -7.98
CA LEU A 406 -3.19 -23.48 -8.93
C LEU A 406 -3.73 -23.35 -10.35
N ASP A 407 -2.81 -23.29 -11.29
CA ASP A 407 -3.09 -23.26 -12.72
C ASP A 407 -2.11 -24.19 -13.44
N THR A 408 -2.49 -24.65 -14.62
CA THR A 408 -1.72 -25.62 -15.42
C THR A 408 -0.74 -24.96 -16.39
N ASP A 409 -0.82 -23.63 -16.53
CA ASP A 409 0.17 -22.84 -17.25
C ASP A 409 1.32 -22.40 -16.32
N ILE A 410 2.48 -22.11 -16.90
CA ILE A 410 3.62 -21.58 -16.13
C ILE A 410 3.27 -20.25 -15.46
N ASN A 411 3.60 -20.15 -14.18
CA ASN A 411 3.39 -18.92 -13.42
C ASN A 411 4.37 -17.83 -13.94
N PRO A 412 3.87 -16.64 -14.36
CA PRO A 412 4.71 -15.57 -14.88
C PRO A 412 5.77 -15.07 -13.90
N ASP A 413 5.47 -15.08 -12.59
CA ASP A 413 6.38 -14.60 -11.55
C ASP A 413 7.61 -15.51 -11.46
N LEU A 414 7.41 -16.83 -11.41
CA LEU A 414 8.49 -17.80 -11.43
C LEU A 414 9.31 -17.71 -12.73
N GLU A 415 8.63 -17.65 -13.87
CA GLU A 415 9.26 -17.59 -15.19
C GLU A 415 10.16 -16.36 -15.34
N LEU A 416 9.65 -15.17 -14.99
CA LEU A 416 10.37 -13.91 -15.13
C LEU A 416 11.50 -13.78 -14.11
N VAL A 417 11.27 -14.15 -12.85
CA VAL A 417 12.31 -14.13 -11.81
C VAL A 417 13.45 -15.09 -12.15
N ARG A 418 13.14 -16.29 -12.63
CA ARG A 418 14.16 -17.26 -13.08
C ARG A 418 14.94 -16.73 -14.28
N PHE A 419 14.25 -16.20 -15.30
CA PHE A 419 14.90 -15.63 -16.47
C PHE A 419 15.84 -14.48 -16.11
N LEU A 420 15.34 -13.47 -15.38
CA LEU A 420 16.13 -12.32 -14.97
C LEU A 420 17.35 -12.73 -14.15
N SER A 421 17.17 -13.66 -13.20
CA SER A 421 18.23 -14.12 -12.30
C SER A 421 19.28 -15.02 -12.95
N GLU A 422 18.89 -15.89 -13.89
CA GLU A 422 19.76 -16.96 -14.39
C GLU A 422 20.24 -16.76 -15.83
N LYS A 423 19.51 -15.98 -16.63
CA LYS A 423 19.78 -15.75 -18.06
C LYS A 423 20.26 -14.33 -18.36
N THR A 424 20.06 -13.38 -17.45
CA THR A 424 20.44 -11.96 -17.65
C THR A 424 21.40 -11.45 -16.58
N GLY A 425 21.95 -10.25 -16.80
CA GLY A 425 22.76 -9.53 -15.81
C GLY A 425 21.98 -8.60 -14.87
N PHE A 426 20.64 -8.63 -14.90
CA PHE A 426 19.81 -7.73 -14.11
C PHE A 426 19.86 -8.10 -12.62
N LYS A 427 20.29 -7.15 -11.77
CA LYS A 427 20.50 -7.36 -10.32
C LYS A 427 19.40 -6.78 -9.44
N ASN A 428 18.51 -5.98 -10.03
CA ASN A 428 17.51 -5.19 -9.31
C ASN A 428 16.15 -5.90 -9.27
N SER A 429 16.17 -7.23 -9.15
CA SER A 429 15.03 -8.09 -8.83
C SER A 429 15.45 -9.13 -7.80
N PRO A 430 14.51 -9.79 -7.10
CA PRO A 430 14.82 -11.02 -6.38
C PRO A 430 15.50 -12.03 -7.31
N ARG A 431 16.48 -12.74 -6.75
CA ARG A 431 17.18 -13.85 -7.38
C ARG A 431 16.41 -15.13 -7.09
N TYR A 432 16.24 -15.93 -8.13
CA TYR A 432 15.58 -17.23 -8.07
C TYR A 432 16.37 -18.18 -7.14
N GLY A 433 15.71 -18.63 -6.08
CA GLY A 433 16.23 -19.56 -5.08
C GLY A 433 15.75 -21.00 -5.28
N GLY A 434 14.64 -21.20 -5.98
CA GLY A 434 14.10 -22.52 -6.28
C GLY A 434 12.59 -22.51 -6.50
N GLY A 435 12.01 -23.68 -6.72
CA GLY A 435 10.58 -23.83 -6.94
C GLY A 435 10.08 -25.23 -6.67
N ILE A 436 8.76 -25.36 -6.56
CA ILE A 436 8.08 -26.66 -6.46
C ILE A 436 7.16 -26.79 -7.65
N GLN A 437 7.31 -27.87 -8.41
CA GLN A 437 6.45 -28.17 -9.54
C GLN A 437 5.91 -29.59 -9.45
N PHE A 438 4.65 -29.75 -9.81
CA PHE A 438 4.05 -31.04 -10.06
C PHE A 438 4.01 -31.30 -11.57
N GLU A 439 4.53 -32.42 -12.02
CA GLU A 439 4.45 -32.87 -13.41
C GLU A 439 3.42 -33.99 -13.52
N ASP A 440 2.34 -33.73 -14.27
CA ASP A 440 1.27 -34.69 -14.51
C ASP A 440 1.62 -35.57 -15.72
N SER A 441 1.85 -36.85 -15.46
CA SER A 441 2.23 -37.81 -16.51
C SER A 441 1.08 -38.18 -17.44
N LEU A 442 -0.17 -38.05 -16.98
CA LEU A 442 -1.38 -38.39 -17.74
C LEU A 442 -1.79 -37.24 -18.65
N GLU A 443 -1.79 -36.02 -18.12
CA GLU A 443 -2.19 -34.82 -18.85
C GLU A 443 -1.02 -34.16 -19.61
N LYS A 444 0.22 -34.63 -19.40
CA LYS A 444 1.46 -34.02 -19.92
C LYS A 444 1.52 -32.51 -19.65
N SER A 445 1.08 -32.14 -18.45
CA SER A 445 1.03 -30.76 -17.96
C SER A 445 1.93 -30.64 -16.74
N PHE A 446 2.20 -29.40 -16.32
CA PHE A 446 2.87 -29.13 -15.05
C PHE A 446 2.10 -28.07 -14.28
N THR A 447 2.31 -28.02 -12.98
CA THR A 447 1.64 -27.08 -12.07
C THR A 447 2.67 -26.56 -11.08
N ILE A 448 2.85 -25.26 -11.03
CA ILE A 448 3.77 -24.63 -10.09
C ILE A 448 3.07 -24.42 -8.74
N LEU A 449 3.65 -24.96 -7.66
CA LEU A 449 3.09 -24.85 -6.31
C LEU A 449 3.73 -23.73 -5.49
N GLY A 450 4.96 -23.32 -5.82
CA GLY A 450 5.60 -22.21 -5.12
C GLY A 450 6.91 -21.75 -5.73
N LEU A 451 7.32 -20.54 -5.35
CA LEU A 451 8.52 -19.83 -5.80
C LEU A 451 9.35 -19.42 -4.58
N LEU A 452 10.59 -19.91 -4.52
CA LEU A 452 11.59 -19.48 -3.55
C LEU A 452 12.50 -18.43 -4.19
N GLN A 453 12.67 -17.30 -3.52
CA GLN A 453 13.54 -16.22 -3.95
C GLN A 453 14.30 -15.65 -2.77
N ASN A 454 15.41 -14.94 -3.01
CA ASN A 454 16.07 -14.24 -1.91
C ASN A 454 15.19 -13.10 -1.38
N LYS A 455 15.26 -12.88 -0.08
CA LYS A 455 14.65 -11.74 0.59
C LYS A 455 15.52 -10.52 0.36
N ILE A 456 14.94 -9.44 -0.16
CA ILE A 456 15.62 -8.17 -0.33
C ILE A 456 15.54 -7.37 0.99
N PRO A 457 16.67 -7.06 1.65
CA PRO A 457 16.66 -6.13 2.78
C PRO A 457 16.19 -4.75 2.29
N ASN A 458 15.14 -4.22 2.90
CA ASN A 458 14.51 -2.98 2.43
C ASN A 458 14.02 -2.11 3.60
N GLN A 459 13.80 -0.82 3.31
CA GLN A 459 13.24 0.18 4.22
C GLN A 459 11.75 0.44 3.95
N GLY A 460 11.10 -0.43 3.15
CA GLY A 460 9.72 -0.30 2.70
C GLY A 460 9.59 -0.15 1.18
N GLU A 461 8.34 0.04 0.77
CA GLU A 461 7.94 0.23 -0.63
C GLU A 461 8.23 1.64 -1.13
N ALA A 462 8.50 1.78 -2.43
CA ALA A 462 8.68 3.06 -3.08
C ALA A 462 7.41 3.93 -3.00
N TRP A 463 6.23 3.31 -2.87
CA TRP A 463 4.95 3.99 -2.63
C TRP A 463 5.01 4.86 -1.36
N THR A 464 5.32 4.27 -0.20
CA THR A 464 5.42 4.99 1.07
C THR A 464 6.48 6.09 1.02
N MET A 465 7.63 5.79 0.40
CA MET A 465 8.69 6.78 0.20
C MET A 465 8.20 7.98 -0.63
N MET A 466 7.44 7.73 -1.69
CA MET A 466 6.92 8.77 -2.57
C MET A 466 5.83 9.61 -1.88
N LEU A 467 4.93 8.99 -1.13
CA LEU A 467 3.94 9.71 -0.32
C LEU A 467 4.61 10.65 0.69
N ALA A 468 5.69 10.20 1.34
CA ALA A 468 6.45 11.06 2.25
C ALA A 468 7.14 12.24 1.53
N ALA A 469 7.56 12.06 0.27
CA ALA A 469 8.12 13.16 -0.54
C ALA A 469 7.03 14.16 -0.96
N LEU A 470 5.86 13.67 -1.35
CA LEU A 470 4.68 14.49 -1.66
C LEU A 470 4.19 15.27 -0.45
N ASP A 471 4.23 14.69 0.75
CA ASP A 471 3.82 15.38 1.97
C ASP A 471 4.71 16.61 2.22
N ARG A 472 6.03 16.44 2.14
CA ARG A 472 6.99 17.57 2.21
C ARG A 472 6.80 18.58 1.09
N PHE A 473 6.47 18.12 -0.11
CA PHE A 473 6.18 19.00 -1.24
C PHE A 473 4.95 19.87 -0.94
N TYR A 474 3.85 19.28 -0.45
CA TYR A 474 2.66 20.03 -0.09
C TYR A 474 2.87 20.96 1.11
N GLU A 475 3.68 20.57 2.10
CA GLU A 475 4.06 21.45 3.20
C GLU A 475 4.76 22.73 2.70
N LYS A 476 5.72 22.60 1.77
CA LYS A 476 6.42 23.75 1.17
C LYS A 476 5.48 24.64 0.36
N VAL A 477 4.62 24.03 -0.46
CA VAL A 477 3.59 24.76 -1.22
C VAL A 477 2.72 25.58 -0.28
N LEU A 478 2.32 25.02 0.86
CA LEU A 478 1.47 25.69 1.83
C LEU A 478 2.16 26.87 2.53
N SER A 479 3.47 26.79 2.82
CA SER A 479 4.19 27.92 3.43
C SER A 479 4.63 29.00 2.48
N GLU A 480 5.17 28.63 1.33
CA GLU A 480 5.95 29.53 0.49
C GLU A 480 5.10 30.11 -0.65
N TRP A 481 4.17 29.33 -1.20
CA TRP A 481 3.40 29.78 -2.36
C TRP A 481 2.23 30.70 -1.99
N GLY A 482 1.77 30.68 -0.73
CA GLY A 482 1.02 31.77 -0.10
C GLY A 482 0.05 32.56 -0.98
N LYS A 483 -0.81 31.90 -1.77
CA LYS A 483 -1.84 32.50 -2.66
C LYS A 483 -1.33 33.32 -3.87
N SER A 484 -0.05 33.25 -4.24
CA SER A 484 0.44 33.82 -5.49
C SER A 484 -0.22 33.07 -6.67
N ASP A 485 -1.10 33.71 -7.42
CA ASP A 485 -1.55 33.25 -8.74
C ASP A 485 -0.86 34.21 -9.74
N PRO A 486 -0.30 33.74 -10.87
CA PRO A 486 -0.49 32.42 -11.48
C PRO A 486 0.57 31.37 -11.15
N LEU A 487 0.20 30.09 -11.29
CA LEU A 487 1.14 28.96 -11.34
C LEU A 487 2.13 29.08 -12.50
N PRO A 488 3.35 28.52 -12.37
CA PRO A 488 4.27 28.45 -13.49
C PRO A 488 3.65 27.64 -14.64
N PRO A 489 3.83 28.09 -15.90
CA PRO A 489 3.35 27.35 -17.06
C PRO A 489 4.08 26.01 -17.18
N LEU A 490 3.37 24.98 -17.62
CA LEU A 490 3.97 23.66 -17.84
C LEU A 490 5.00 23.74 -18.97
N VAL A 491 6.18 23.22 -18.69
CA VAL A 491 7.23 23.04 -19.70
C VAL A 491 6.93 21.76 -20.47
N GLU A 492 6.67 21.89 -21.76
CA GLU A 492 6.45 20.78 -22.69
C GLU A 492 7.70 20.63 -23.58
N LYS A 493 8.64 19.77 -23.15
CA LYS A 493 9.84 19.38 -23.91
C LYS A 493 9.86 17.87 -24.11
N GLU A 494 10.53 17.40 -25.17
CA GLU A 494 10.66 15.96 -25.45
C GLU A 494 11.51 15.22 -24.40
N ARG A 495 12.49 15.92 -23.82
CA ARG A 495 13.28 15.50 -22.66
C ARG A 495 13.32 16.67 -21.68
N THR A 496 13.04 16.39 -20.41
CA THR A 496 12.99 17.39 -19.34
C THR A 496 13.94 16.98 -18.23
N TYR A 497 14.97 17.79 -17.99
CA TYR A 497 15.96 17.59 -16.94
C TYR A 497 15.68 18.51 -15.74
N PHE A 498 16.41 18.32 -14.64
CA PHE A 498 16.18 19.10 -13.42
C PHE A 498 16.25 20.61 -13.65
N ASP A 499 17.23 21.08 -14.42
CA ASP A 499 17.42 22.51 -14.71
C ASP A 499 16.34 23.10 -15.62
N ASP A 500 15.53 22.26 -16.28
CA ASP A 500 14.39 22.70 -17.09
C ASP A 500 13.12 22.96 -16.26
N LEU A 501 13.09 22.52 -15.00
CA LEU A 501 11.95 22.77 -14.11
C LEU A 501 11.91 24.27 -13.73
N PRO A 502 10.71 24.83 -13.52
CA PRO A 502 10.57 26.13 -12.87
C PRO A 502 11.32 26.16 -11.52
N PRO A 503 11.97 27.29 -11.14
CA PRO A 503 12.74 27.38 -9.91
C PRO A 503 11.96 26.93 -8.67
N GLU A 504 10.67 27.25 -8.60
CA GLU A 504 9.78 26.85 -7.50
C GLU A 504 9.66 25.33 -7.41
N LEU A 505 9.57 24.63 -8.56
CA LEU A 505 9.49 23.17 -8.56
C LEU A 505 10.83 22.50 -8.30
N GLN A 506 11.94 23.10 -8.73
CA GLN A 506 13.27 22.62 -8.34
C GLN A 506 13.41 22.62 -6.81
N GLU A 507 12.96 23.69 -6.16
CA GLU A 507 12.98 23.83 -4.71
C GLU A 507 11.97 22.89 -4.02
N PHE A 508 10.73 22.82 -4.50
CA PHE A 508 9.66 22.07 -3.85
C PHE A 508 9.86 20.56 -4.00
N ILE A 509 10.17 20.06 -5.21
CA ILE A 509 10.46 18.64 -5.46
C ILE A 509 11.79 18.26 -4.81
N GLY A 510 12.81 19.12 -4.98
CA GLY A 510 14.14 18.94 -4.45
C GLY A 510 14.98 17.88 -5.18
N PRO A 511 16.33 17.98 -5.09
CA PRO A 511 17.25 17.11 -5.83
C PRO A 511 17.14 15.64 -5.42
N VAL A 512 16.92 15.35 -4.14
CA VAL A 512 16.82 13.97 -3.64
C VAL A 512 15.62 13.23 -4.25
N THR A 513 14.47 13.90 -4.38
CA THR A 513 13.28 13.28 -4.99
C THR A 513 13.50 13.08 -6.49
N TYR A 514 14.07 14.09 -7.17
CA TYR A 514 14.43 14.00 -8.58
C TYR A 514 15.36 12.81 -8.87
N GLU A 515 16.48 12.70 -8.14
CA GLU A 515 17.45 11.61 -8.31
C GLU A 515 16.83 10.23 -8.07
N ARG A 516 15.91 10.11 -7.12
CA ARG A 516 15.17 8.86 -6.86
C ARG A 516 14.26 8.50 -8.04
N VAL A 517 13.57 9.46 -8.62
CA VAL A 517 12.71 9.22 -9.80
C VAL A 517 13.57 8.81 -11.02
N VAL A 518 14.72 9.46 -11.21
CA VAL A 518 15.69 9.09 -12.26
C VAL A 518 16.22 7.67 -12.06
N LEU A 519 16.62 7.32 -10.84
CA LEU A 519 17.11 5.98 -10.52
C LEU A 519 16.03 4.91 -10.74
N LEU A 520 14.79 5.18 -10.33
CA LEU A 520 13.66 4.30 -10.56
C LEU A 520 13.44 4.05 -12.06
N ALA A 521 13.43 5.12 -12.86
CA ALA A 521 13.30 5.04 -14.31
C ALA A 521 14.40 4.21 -14.96
N LYS A 522 15.65 4.42 -14.51
CA LYS A 522 16.81 3.66 -14.96
C LYS A 522 16.64 2.16 -14.67
N ARG A 523 16.22 1.79 -13.46
CA ARG A 523 15.98 0.37 -13.11
C ARG A 523 14.85 -0.25 -13.93
N THR A 524 13.78 0.50 -14.21
CA THR A 524 12.73 0.03 -15.11
C THR A 524 13.25 -0.21 -16.52
N ALA A 525 14.06 0.70 -17.06
CA ALA A 525 14.63 0.55 -18.40
C ALA A 525 15.59 -0.65 -18.47
N GLU A 526 16.48 -0.80 -17.49
CA GLU A 526 17.40 -1.94 -17.40
C GLU A 526 16.66 -3.29 -17.31
N MET A 527 15.54 -3.35 -16.59
CA MET A 527 14.67 -4.53 -16.56
C MET A 527 14.14 -4.87 -17.96
N HIS A 528 13.60 -3.89 -18.68
CA HIS A 528 13.07 -4.12 -20.03
C HIS A 528 14.17 -4.48 -21.04
N ILE A 529 15.35 -3.87 -20.92
CA ILE A 529 16.54 -4.24 -21.71
C ILE A 529 16.90 -5.72 -21.45
N ALA A 530 16.93 -6.14 -20.19
CA ALA A 530 17.22 -7.52 -19.82
C ALA A 530 16.18 -8.49 -20.39
N LEU A 531 14.87 -8.17 -20.27
CA LEU A 531 13.78 -8.98 -20.83
C LEU A 531 13.78 -9.05 -22.37
N ALA A 532 14.45 -8.11 -23.04
CA ALA A 532 14.57 -8.04 -24.50
C ALA A 532 15.92 -8.56 -25.04
N SER A 533 16.80 -9.07 -24.16
CA SER A 533 18.21 -9.29 -24.49
C SER A 533 18.53 -10.62 -25.20
N ILE A 534 17.61 -11.58 -25.19
CA ILE A 534 17.83 -12.94 -25.71
C ILE A 534 16.88 -13.18 -26.89
N ASP A 535 17.43 -13.58 -28.03
CA ASP A 535 16.67 -13.83 -29.26
C ASP A 535 16.42 -15.34 -29.50
N GLU A 536 17.17 -16.21 -28.83
CA GLU A 536 17.12 -17.67 -29.01
C GLU A 536 15.99 -18.37 -28.23
N ASP A 537 15.49 -17.74 -27.16
CA ASP A 537 14.40 -18.27 -26.32
C ASP A 537 13.04 -17.80 -26.87
N PRO A 538 12.18 -18.69 -27.43
CA PRO A 538 10.91 -18.28 -28.03
C PRO A 538 9.96 -17.55 -27.08
N ASP A 539 10.00 -17.85 -25.79
CA ASP A 539 9.11 -17.24 -24.79
C ASP A 539 9.51 -15.81 -24.44
N PHE A 540 10.77 -15.44 -24.72
CA PHE A 540 11.35 -14.12 -24.41
C PHE A 540 11.76 -13.33 -25.66
N CYS A 541 11.97 -14.00 -26.79
CA CYS A 541 12.39 -13.39 -28.05
C CYS A 541 11.45 -12.24 -28.44
N PRO A 542 11.98 -11.01 -28.59
CA PRO A 542 11.17 -9.85 -28.96
C PRO A 542 10.42 -10.05 -30.28
N GLU A 543 9.14 -9.69 -30.29
CA GLU A 543 8.26 -9.83 -31.45
C GLU A 543 7.93 -8.48 -32.07
N ARG A 544 7.75 -8.42 -33.39
CA ARG A 544 7.34 -7.16 -34.05
C ARG A 544 5.94 -6.73 -33.60
N PHE A 545 5.78 -5.42 -33.36
CA PHE A 545 4.49 -4.79 -33.08
C PHE A 545 3.70 -4.58 -34.38
N THR A 546 3.12 -5.66 -34.90
CA THR A 546 2.46 -5.68 -36.22
C THR A 546 1.15 -4.90 -36.24
N GLN A 547 0.71 -4.48 -37.44
CA GLN A 547 -0.61 -3.86 -37.63
C GLN A 547 -1.78 -4.78 -37.24
N HIS A 548 -1.63 -6.10 -37.42
CA HIS A 548 -2.65 -7.05 -36.96
C HIS A 548 -2.79 -7.03 -35.43
N TYR A 549 -1.68 -6.94 -34.71
CA TYR A 549 -1.69 -6.81 -33.27
C TYR A 549 -2.23 -5.45 -32.82
N GLN A 550 -1.89 -4.35 -33.50
CA GLN A 550 -2.49 -3.02 -33.25
C GLN A 550 -4.03 -3.05 -33.36
N ARG A 551 -4.59 -3.71 -34.38
CA ARG A 551 -6.04 -3.90 -34.54
C ARG A 551 -6.67 -4.78 -33.45
N SER A 552 -5.94 -5.81 -33.01
CA SER A 552 -6.36 -6.68 -31.91
C SER A 552 -6.44 -5.90 -30.59
N ILE A 553 -5.41 -5.09 -30.29
CA ILE A 553 -5.39 -4.18 -29.13
C ILE A 553 -6.56 -3.20 -29.19
N TYR A 554 -6.79 -2.55 -30.33
CA TYR A 554 -7.90 -1.61 -30.48
C TYR A 554 -9.26 -2.27 -30.19
N SER A 555 -9.49 -3.49 -30.71
CA SER A 555 -10.70 -4.26 -30.38
C SER A 555 -10.83 -4.54 -28.88
N GLY A 556 -9.72 -4.86 -28.20
CA GLY A 556 -9.67 -5.02 -26.75
C GLY A 556 -10.00 -3.72 -26.00
N HIS A 557 -9.46 -2.59 -26.43
CA HIS A 557 -9.77 -1.28 -25.85
C HIS A 557 -11.24 -0.89 -26.02
N ARG A 558 -11.85 -1.15 -27.19
CA ARG A 558 -13.28 -0.92 -27.40
C ARG A 558 -14.13 -1.69 -26.39
N LYS A 559 -13.79 -2.96 -26.16
CA LYS A 559 -14.46 -3.79 -25.16
C LYS A 559 -14.26 -3.23 -23.75
N LEU A 560 -13.02 -2.85 -23.39
CA LEU A 560 -12.72 -2.26 -22.09
C LEU A 560 -13.56 -0.99 -21.84
N VAL A 561 -13.62 -0.08 -22.83
CA VAL A 561 -14.41 1.14 -22.75
C VAL A 561 -15.89 0.84 -22.56
N ALA A 562 -16.46 -0.07 -23.36
CA ALA A 562 -17.85 -0.48 -23.23
C ALA A 562 -18.12 -1.05 -21.83
N ASP A 563 -17.37 -2.08 -21.43
CA ASP A 563 -17.57 -2.78 -20.16
C ASP A 563 -17.46 -1.84 -18.95
N LYS A 564 -16.46 -0.94 -18.92
CA LYS A 564 -16.22 -0.08 -17.76
C LYS A 564 -17.11 1.16 -17.73
N LEU A 565 -17.34 1.82 -18.86
CA LEU A 565 -18.18 3.02 -18.90
C LEU A 565 -19.66 2.68 -18.80
N ASP A 566 -20.12 1.53 -19.33
CA ASP A 566 -21.50 1.08 -19.12
C ASP A 566 -21.73 0.75 -17.63
N ALA A 567 -20.78 0.09 -16.99
CA ALA A 567 -20.85 -0.19 -15.55
C ALA A 567 -20.83 1.10 -14.70
N LEU A 568 -20.06 2.11 -15.11
CA LEU A 568 -20.06 3.44 -14.47
C LEU A 568 -21.42 4.15 -14.64
N ALA A 569 -22.00 4.13 -15.84
CA ALA A 569 -23.28 4.76 -16.12
C ALA A 569 -24.41 4.17 -15.25
N LEU A 570 -24.40 2.86 -15.02
CA LEU A 570 -25.37 2.18 -14.15
C LEU A 570 -25.27 2.60 -12.67
N ARG A 571 -24.12 3.11 -12.21
CA ARG A 571 -23.89 3.49 -10.80
C ARG A 571 -23.88 4.99 -10.57
N ILE A 572 -24.03 5.81 -11.60
CA ILE A 572 -23.78 7.25 -11.51
C ILE A 572 -24.65 7.96 -10.47
N ASP A 573 -25.93 7.55 -10.36
CA ASP A 573 -26.89 8.13 -9.42
C ASP A 573 -26.62 7.76 -7.95
N SER A 574 -25.78 6.75 -7.72
CA SER A 574 -25.35 6.34 -6.38
C SER A 574 -24.08 7.06 -5.91
N LEU A 575 -23.40 7.79 -6.80
CA LEU A 575 -22.15 8.47 -6.49
C LEU A 575 -22.39 9.84 -5.85
N PRO A 576 -21.49 10.31 -4.97
CA PRO A 576 -21.51 11.69 -4.49
C PRO A 576 -21.47 12.69 -5.65
N GLU A 577 -22.25 13.78 -5.58
CA GLU A 577 -22.45 14.71 -6.73
C GLU A 577 -21.14 15.26 -7.31
N HIS A 578 -20.13 15.52 -6.47
CA HIS A 578 -18.83 16.00 -6.93
C HIS A 578 -18.05 14.97 -7.77
N ILE A 579 -18.26 13.66 -7.53
CA ILE A 579 -17.71 12.57 -8.35
C ILE A 579 -18.61 12.34 -9.56
N ALA A 580 -19.94 12.34 -9.35
CA ALA A 580 -20.91 12.15 -10.42
C ALA A 580 -20.76 13.19 -11.55
N ALA A 581 -20.46 14.45 -11.21
CA ALA A 581 -20.21 15.50 -12.20
C ALA A 581 -18.98 15.20 -13.10
N GLU A 582 -17.85 14.77 -12.53
CA GLU A 582 -16.67 14.38 -13.30
C GLU A 582 -16.90 13.05 -14.05
N ALA A 583 -17.70 12.13 -13.49
CA ALA A 583 -18.10 10.88 -14.13
C ALA A 583 -18.99 11.11 -15.38
N ARG A 584 -19.96 12.02 -15.32
CA ARG A 584 -20.77 12.40 -16.50
C ARG A 584 -19.88 12.93 -17.63
N GLN A 585 -18.87 13.73 -17.28
CA GLN A 585 -17.93 14.29 -18.25
C GLN A 585 -17.18 13.21 -19.05
N ILE A 586 -16.67 12.15 -18.39
CA ILE A 586 -16.00 11.06 -19.12
C ILE A 586 -16.98 10.16 -19.90
N LEU A 587 -18.24 10.07 -19.49
CA LEU A 587 -19.28 9.38 -20.27
C LEU A 587 -19.62 10.13 -21.56
N GLU A 588 -19.66 11.47 -21.51
CA GLU A 588 -19.83 12.32 -22.70
C GLU A 588 -18.63 12.18 -23.66
N LEU A 589 -17.42 11.99 -23.12
CA LEU A 589 -16.19 11.80 -23.90
C LEU A 589 -16.01 10.39 -24.50
N ARG A 590 -17.03 9.53 -24.45
CA ARG A 590 -16.93 8.13 -24.89
C ARG A 590 -16.42 8.01 -26.32
N ASP A 591 -16.96 8.81 -27.23
CA ASP A 591 -16.60 8.74 -28.65
C ASP A 591 -15.20 9.29 -28.90
N GLU A 592 -14.80 10.36 -28.20
CA GLU A 592 -13.42 10.88 -28.26
C GLU A 592 -12.40 9.89 -27.71
N ILE A 593 -12.72 9.18 -26.62
CA ILE A 593 -11.87 8.11 -26.06
C ILE A 593 -11.67 6.99 -27.09
N LEU A 594 -12.75 6.55 -27.75
CA LEU A 594 -12.68 5.54 -28.80
C LEU A 594 -11.89 6.01 -30.02
N ASN A 595 -12.05 7.29 -30.41
CA ASN A 595 -11.27 7.91 -31.48
C ASN A 595 -9.78 7.93 -31.14
N CYS A 596 -9.41 8.32 -29.91
CA CYS A 596 -8.03 8.29 -29.43
C CYS A 596 -7.44 6.87 -29.51
N PHE A 597 -8.19 5.84 -29.13
CA PHE A 597 -7.73 4.46 -29.26
C PHE A 597 -7.64 3.99 -30.72
N SER A 598 -8.48 4.52 -31.62
CA SER A 598 -8.44 4.13 -33.04
C SER A 598 -7.14 4.55 -33.73
N GLU A 599 -6.49 5.61 -33.26
CA GLU A 599 -5.24 6.13 -33.81
C GLU A 599 -4.10 5.10 -33.80
N ILE A 600 -4.06 4.21 -32.79
CA ILE A 600 -3.05 3.13 -32.71
C ILE A 600 -3.11 2.16 -33.90
N SER A 601 -4.28 2.05 -34.54
CA SER A 601 -4.48 1.21 -35.72
C SER A 601 -4.25 1.95 -37.05
N SER A 602 -4.20 3.28 -37.00
CA SER A 602 -4.04 4.16 -38.17
C SER A 602 -2.58 4.46 -38.48
N LEU A 603 -1.73 4.61 -37.45
CA LEU A 603 -0.31 4.86 -37.62
C LEU A 603 0.49 3.55 -37.53
N LYS A 604 1.36 3.28 -38.52
CA LYS A 604 2.28 2.13 -38.45
C LYS A 604 3.40 2.42 -37.45
N ILE A 605 3.27 1.84 -36.26
CA ILE A 605 4.27 1.92 -35.21
C ILE A 605 5.35 0.83 -35.41
N ASN A 606 6.58 1.24 -35.75
CA ASN A 606 7.73 0.33 -35.85
C ASN A 606 8.36 0.17 -34.47
N ALA A 607 7.96 -0.87 -33.74
CA ALA A 607 8.51 -1.23 -32.44
C ALA A 607 8.43 -2.75 -32.23
N TYR A 608 8.95 -3.19 -31.09
CA TYR A 608 8.93 -4.58 -30.65
C TYR A 608 8.16 -4.74 -29.33
N LYS A 609 7.56 -5.91 -29.17
CA LYS A 609 6.92 -6.41 -27.96
C LYS A 609 7.89 -7.35 -27.27
N THR A 610 7.92 -7.29 -25.94
CA THR A 610 8.78 -8.11 -25.10
C THR A 610 7.95 -8.72 -23.99
N ARG A 611 8.55 -9.59 -23.19
CA ARG A 611 8.02 -9.84 -21.85
C ARG A 611 8.12 -8.55 -21.04
N VAL A 612 7.13 -8.35 -20.18
CA VAL A 612 6.95 -7.16 -19.33
C VAL A 612 6.51 -7.63 -17.96
N HIS A 613 6.60 -6.77 -16.95
CA HIS A 613 6.05 -7.02 -15.62
C HIS A 613 4.52 -7.11 -15.64
N GLY A 614 3.85 -6.29 -16.45
CA GLY A 614 2.44 -6.41 -16.76
C GLY A 614 1.48 -5.74 -15.77
N ASP A 615 1.89 -5.54 -14.51
CA ASP A 615 1.20 -4.78 -13.46
C ASP A 615 2.17 -3.93 -12.61
N TYR A 616 2.97 -3.11 -13.30
CA TYR A 616 4.04 -2.36 -12.66
C TYR A 616 3.55 -1.05 -12.01
N HIS A 617 3.82 -0.88 -10.71
CA HIS A 617 3.51 0.33 -9.94
C HIS A 617 4.44 0.47 -8.72
N LEU A 618 4.39 1.61 -8.02
CA LEU A 618 5.32 1.93 -6.92
C LEU A 618 5.31 0.93 -5.74
N ALA A 619 4.19 0.25 -5.49
CA ALA A 619 4.13 -0.78 -4.43
C ALA A 619 4.85 -2.08 -4.82
N GLN A 620 5.09 -2.31 -6.12
CA GLN A 620 5.91 -3.43 -6.63
C GLN A 620 7.40 -3.09 -6.71
N VAL A 621 7.82 -2.03 -6.02
CA VAL A 621 9.20 -1.58 -5.98
C VAL A 621 9.62 -1.38 -4.53
N LEU A 622 10.65 -2.09 -4.12
CA LEU A 622 11.27 -1.96 -2.80
C LEU A 622 12.46 -1.01 -2.86
N PHE A 623 12.65 -0.22 -1.80
CA PHE A 623 13.82 0.65 -1.66
C PHE A 623 14.68 0.20 -0.46
N ASN A 624 15.97 -0.02 -0.67
CA ASN A 624 16.88 -0.47 0.39
C ASN A 624 17.69 0.65 1.06
N GLY A 625 17.37 1.91 0.77
CA GLY A 625 18.15 3.08 1.21
C GLY A 625 19.15 3.58 0.18
N ARG A 626 19.48 2.76 -0.84
CA ARG A 626 20.42 3.11 -1.91
C ARG A 626 19.86 2.88 -3.32
N ASP A 627 19.14 1.78 -3.54
CA ASP A 627 18.69 1.34 -4.85
C ASP A 627 17.27 0.75 -4.82
N PHE A 628 16.67 0.62 -5.99
CA PHE A 628 15.34 0.04 -6.18
C PHE A 628 15.41 -1.42 -6.63
N TYR A 629 14.48 -2.24 -6.13
CA TYR A 629 14.31 -3.63 -6.53
C TYR A 629 12.86 -3.86 -6.94
N ILE A 630 12.66 -4.45 -8.12
CA ILE A 630 11.36 -4.73 -8.70
C ILE A 630 10.94 -6.14 -8.31
N ILE A 631 9.71 -6.29 -7.82
CA ILE A 631 9.15 -7.54 -7.27
C ILE A 631 7.78 -7.84 -7.89
N ASP A 632 7.26 -9.05 -7.67
CA ASP A 632 5.88 -9.46 -8.01
C ASP A 632 5.54 -9.42 -9.51
N PHE A 633 6.22 -10.26 -10.29
CA PHE A 633 6.05 -10.36 -11.74
C PHE A 633 4.83 -11.21 -12.15
N GLU A 634 3.81 -11.33 -11.29
CA GLU A 634 2.60 -12.12 -11.56
C GLU A 634 1.77 -11.56 -12.72
N GLY A 635 1.89 -10.27 -13.03
CA GLY A 635 1.02 -9.54 -13.96
C GLY A 635 -0.36 -9.24 -13.36
N GLU A 636 -1.26 -8.67 -14.16
CA GLU A 636 -2.53 -8.16 -13.63
C GLU A 636 -3.43 -9.27 -13.03
N PRO A 637 -3.88 -9.14 -11.77
CA PRO A 637 -4.63 -10.19 -11.08
C PRO A 637 -5.94 -10.63 -11.75
N LEU A 638 -6.59 -9.75 -12.53
CA LEU A 638 -7.86 -10.06 -13.19
C LEU A 638 -7.69 -10.80 -14.53
N HIS A 639 -6.48 -10.85 -15.09
CA HIS A 639 -6.21 -11.57 -16.34
C HIS A 639 -5.93 -13.05 -16.09
N THR A 640 -6.18 -13.90 -17.08
CA THR A 640 -5.77 -15.31 -17.04
C THR A 640 -4.24 -15.45 -17.10
N ILE A 641 -3.66 -16.57 -16.67
CA ILE A 641 -2.21 -16.74 -16.73
C ILE A 641 -1.67 -16.64 -18.16
N SER A 642 -2.37 -17.22 -19.13
CA SER A 642 -1.99 -17.13 -20.55
C SER A 642 -2.00 -15.67 -21.04
N GLU A 643 -2.98 -14.85 -20.61
CA GLU A 643 -3.03 -13.40 -20.93
C GLU A 643 -1.90 -12.60 -20.26
N ARG A 644 -1.47 -13.00 -19.06
CA ARG A 644 -0.37 -12.37 -18.31
C ARG A 644 1.00 -12.67 -18.93
N ARG A 645 1.15 -13.83 -19.60
CA ARG A 645 2.38 -14.19 -20.34
C ARG A 645 2.54 -13.49 -21.69
N LEU A 646 1.48 -12.88 -22.23
CA LEU A 646 1.53 -12.24 -23.54
C LEU A 646 2.62 -11.15 -23.60
N LYS A 647 3.45 -11.20 -24.65
CA LYS A 647 4.41 -10.13 -24.93
C LYS A 647 3.68 -8.84 -25.30
N ARG A 648 4.02 -7.75 -24.62
CA ARG A 648 3.45 -6.41 -24.82
C ARG A 648 4.57 -5.40 -25.05
N THR A 649 4.21 -4.17 -25.41
CA THR A 649 5.23 -3.11 -25.45
C THR A 649 5.62 -2.73 -24.01
N PRO A 650 6.91 -2.45 -23.74
CA PRO A 650 7.35 -1.95 -22.43
C PRO A 650 6.65 -0.68 -21.94
N PHE A 651 6.01 0.07 -22.86
CA PHE A 651 5.22 1.24 -22.52
C PHE A 651 3.97 0.93 -21.70
N LYS A 652 3.53 -0.33 -21.63
CA LYS A 652 2.50 -0.73 -20.68
C LYS A 652 2.96 -0.55 -19.22
N ASP A 653 4.18 -0.98 -18.90
CA ASP A 653 4.74 -0.85 -17.55
C ASP A 653 5.11 0.62 -17.25
N VAL A 654 5.64 1.34 -18.24
CA VAL A 654 5.89 2.79 -18.12
C VAL A 654 4.60 3.55 -17.82
N ALA A 655 3.50 3.23 -18.52
CA ALA A 655 2.19 3.82 -18.25
C ALA A 655 1.68 3.45 -16.85
N GLY A 656 1.86 2.19 -16.41
CA GLY A 656 1.52 1.76 -15.05
C GLY A 656 2.23 2.58 -13.97
N MET A 657 3.54 2.82 -14.13
CA MET A 657 4.30 3.64 -13.20
C MET A 657 3.86 5.12 -13.22
N ILE A 658 3.62 5.69 -14.40
CA ILE A 658 3.08 7.06 -14.53
C ILE A 658 1.71 7.18 -13.84
N ARG A 659 0.82 6.21 -14.04
CA ARG A 659 -0.46 6.14 -13.32
C ARG A 659 -0.24 6.02 -11.80
N SER A 660 0.76 5.28 -11.36
CA SER A 660 1.13 5.19 -9.95
C SER A 660 1.57 6.54 -9.36
N PHE A 661 2.32 7.36 -10.10
CA PHE A 661 2.62 8.74 -9.67
C PHE A 661 1.37 9.62 -9.57
N HIS A 662 0.45 9.51 -10.53
CA HIS A 662 -0.84 10.20 -10.46
C HIS A 662 -1.61 9.80 -9.21
N TYR A 663 -1.69 8.49 -8.93
CA TYR A 663 -2.31 7.96 -7.73
C TYR A 663 -1.62 8.44 -6.46
N ALA A 664 -0.29 8.53 -6.41
CA ALA A 664 0.42 9.05 -5.25
C ALA A 664 0.07 10.53 -5.01
N ALA A 665 0.12 11.37 -6.06
CA ALA A 665 -0.14 12.81 -5.96
C ALA A 665 -1.54 13.10 -5.41
N TYR A 666 -2.58 12.53 -6.00
CA TYR A 666 -3.96 12.76 -5.58
C TYR A 666 -4.37 11.89 -4.38
N GLY A 667 -3.85 10.68 -4.27
CA GLY A 667 -4.09 9.77 -3.17
C GLY A 667 -3.61 10.36 -1.84
N GLN A 668 -2.46 11.05 -1.82
CA GLN A 668 -2.00 11.76 -0.62
C GLN A 668 -3.01 12.82 -0.16
N LEU A 669 -3.67 13.53 -1.08
CA LEU A 669 -4.70 14.52 -0.74
C LEU A 669 -5.99 13.88 -0.22
N VAL A 670 -6.30 12.65 -0.66
CA VAL A 670 -7.47 11.88 -0.19
C VAL A 670 -7.18 11.22 1.17
N LEU A 671 -5.99 10.63 1.32
CA LEU A 671 -5.54 9.92 2.51
C LEU A 671 -5.26 10.88 3.68
N ASN A 672 -4.59 12.00 3.40
CA ASN A 672 -4.21 12.94 4.44
C ASN A 672 -5.38 13.88 4.77
N GLN A 673 -6.20 13.44 5.71
CA GLN A 673 -7.34 14.21 6.20
C GLN A 673 -6.94 15.50 6.95
N ASN A 674 -5.64 15.73 7.21
CA ASN A 674 -5.17 16.90 7.96
C ASN A 674 -5.08 18.16 7.08
N TYR A 675 -5.13 18.04 5.75
CA TYR A 675 -5.19 19.21 4.88
C TYR A 675 -6.52 19.97 5.07
N ARG A 676 -6.45 21.29 5.11
CA ARG A 676 -7.62 22.15 5.30
C ARG A 676 -8.43 22.20 4.01
N LYS A 677 -9.76 22.16 4.12
CA LYS A 677 -10.69 22.26 2.97
C LYS A 677 -10.43 23.50 2.09
N GLU A 678 -10.00 24.60 2.70
CA GLU A 678 -9.66 25.85 2.00
C GLU A 678 -8.40 25.76 1.14
N ASP A 679 -7.46 24.89 1.49
CA ASP A 679 -6.20 24.70 0.75
C ASP A 679 -6.34 23.66 -0.38
N MET A 680 -7.31 22.75 -0.27
CA MET A 680 -7.47 21.62 -1.20
C MET A 680 -7.48 22.03 -2.67
N LYS A 681 -8.13 23.15 -3.03
CA LYS A 681 -8.16 23.63 -4.41
C LYS A 681 -6.77 24.03 -4.93
N ALA A 682 -5.94 24.63 -4.09
CA ALA A 682 -4.56 25.00 -4.47
C ALA A 682 -3.67 23.76 -4.52
N LEU A 683 -3.79 22.86 -3.54
CA LEU A 683 -3.06 21.60 -3.50
C LEU A 683 -3.38 20.72 -4.71
N GLU A 684 -4.65 20.64 -5.15
CA GLU A 684 -5.04 19.91 -6.35
C GLU A 684 -4.33 20.45 -7.62
N LYS A 685 -4.17 21.78 -7.75
CA LYS A 685 -3.43 22.35 -8.89
C LYS A 685 -1.93 22.05 -8.82
N TRP A 686 -1.35 22.07 -7.62
CA TRP A 686 0.06 21.73 -7.41
C TRP A 686 0.33 20.22 -7.55
N ALA A 687 -0.63 19.37 -7.21
CA ALA A 687 -0.58 17.94 -7.47
C ALA A 687 -0.42 17.65 -8.98
N HIS A 688 -1.15 18.41 -9.81
CA HIS A 688 -1.03 18.33 -11.26
C HIS A 688 0.35 18.75 -11.77
N GLN A 689 0.91 19.85 -11.25
CA GLN A 689 2.27 20.29 -11.56
C GLN A 689 3.28 19.21 -11.18
N TRP A 690 3.24 18.73 -9.94
CA TRP A 690 4.13 17.67 -9.47
C TRP A 690 4.05 16.42 -10.34
N PHE A 691 2.83 15.96 -10.64
CA PHE A 691 2.60 14.79 -11.47
C PHE A 691 3.20 14.94 -12.88
N HIS A 692 3.01 16.10 -13.52
CA HIS A 692 3.60 16.38 -14.84
C HIS A 692 5.12 16.25 -14.80
N TYR A 693 5.81 16.99 -13.92
CA TYR A 693 7.28 17.03 -13.90
C TYR A 693 7.93 15.74 -13.43
N VAL A 694 7.33 15.03 -12.46
CA VAL A 694 7.83 13.72 -12.04
C VAL A 694 7.65 12.68 -13.15
N SER A 695 6.51 12.70 -13.87
CA SER A 695 6.29 11.82 -15.01
C SER A 695 7.25 12.12 -16.17
N GLN A 696 7.51 13.39 -16.47
CA GLN A 696 8.46 13.80 -17.48
C GLN A 696 9.90 13.42 -17.11
N THR A 697 10.28 13.59 -15.84
CA THR A 697 11.60 13.17 -15.32
C THR A 697 11.77 11.67 -15.48
N TYR A 698 10.76 10.89 -15.05
CA TYR A 698 10.76 9.44 -15.18
C TYR A 698 10.87 8.99 -16.64
N LEU A 699 10.06 9.57 -17.52
CA LEU A 699 10.06 9.25 -18.95
C LEU A 699 11.39 9.61 -19.61
N THR A 700 11.94 10.79 -19.31
CA THR A 700 13.24 11.25 -19.81
C THR A 700 14.34 10.25 -19.45
N ALA A 701 14.50 9.95 -18.16
CA ALA A 701 15.53 9.02 -17.69
C ALA A 701 15.34 7.59 -18.23
N TYR A 702 14.08 7.14 -18.40
CA TYR A 702 13.77 5.85 -19.00
C TYR A 702 14.21 5.80 -20.47
N LEU A 703 13.84 6.81 -21.26
CA LEU A 703 14.17 6.88 -22.68
C LEU A 703 15.67 7.03 -22.92
N ASP A 704 16.36 7.79 -22.07
CA ASP A 704 17.82 7.95 -22.14
C ASP A 704 18.54 6.63 -21.86
N THR A 705 18.03 5.85 -20.88
CA THR A 705 18.60 4.54 -20.53
C THR A 705 18.29 3.48 -21.59
N ALA A 706 17.07 3.50 -22.15
CA ALA A 706 16.62 2.56 -23.18
C ALA A 706 16.95 2.99 -24.61
N ALA A 707 17.75 4.03 -24.80
CA ALA A 707 18.10 4.56 -26.11
C ALA A 707 18.70 3.47 -27.02
N GLY A 708 18.21 3.40 -28.26
CA GLY A 708 18.67 2.42 -29.26
C GLY A 708 18.08 1.02 -29.13
N GLN A 709 17.19 0.76 -28.16
CA GLN A 709 16.52 -0.53 -28.04
C GLN A 709 15.41 -0.70 -29.08
N ARG A 710 15.26 -1.92 -29.63
CA ARG A 710 14.27 -2.27 -30.68
C ARG A 710 12.81 -2.01 -30.28
N PHE A 711 12.51 -1.98 -28.98
CA PHE A 711 11.17 -1.74 -28.47
C PHE A 711 10.83 -0.24 -28.34
N ILE A 712 11.79 0.66 -28.52
CA ILE A 712 11.56 2.11 -28.58
C ILE A 712 11.22 2.48 -30.03
N PRO A 713 10.07 3.10 -30.31
CA PRO A 713 9.77 3.63 -31.63
C PRO A 713 10.76 4.71 -32.06
N ASP A 714 11.22 4.67 -33.30
CA ASP A 714 12.09 5.71 -33.88
C ASP A 714 11.33 7.04 -34.11
N ASP A 715 10.01 6.97 -34.30
CA ASP A 715 9.15 8.14 -34.54
C ASP A 715 8.60 8.69 -33.21
N PRO A 716 8.90 9.95 -32.86
CA PRO A 716 8.37 10.59 -31.65
C PRO A 716 6.83 10.63 -31.59
N VAL A 717 6.14 10.73 -32.74
CA VAL A 717 4.67 10.73 -32.79
C VAL A 717 4.14 9.35 -32.41
N ALA A 718 4.74 8.28 -32.94
CA ALA A 718 4.42 6.91 -32.57
C ALA A 718 4.67 6.62 -31.08
N LEU A 719 5.77 7.15 -30.51
CA LEU A 719 6.08 7.06 -29.09
C LEU A 719 5.00 7.72 -28.22
N GLN A 720 4.63 8.96 -28.53
CA GLN A 720 3.61 9.70 -27.80
C GLN A 720 2.24 9.00 -27.88
N LEU A 721 1.90 8.48 -29.07
CA LEU A 721 0.66 7.72 -29.28
C LEU A 721 0.60 6.45 -28.43
N LEU A 722 1.69 5.67 -28.37
CA LEU A 722 1.77 4.48 -27.51
C LEU A 722 1.59 4.85 -26.02
N LEU A 723 2.34 5.85 -25.54
CA LEU A 723 2.27 6.30 -24.16
C LEU A 723 0.85 6.75 -23.79
N ARG A 724 0.24 7.63 -24.60
CA ARG A 724 -1.12 8.12 -24.36
C ARG A 724 -2.13 6.97 -24.35
N THR A 725 -1.99 6.02 -25.28
CA THR A 725 -2.87 4.85 -25.38
C THR A 725 -2.82 4.00 -24.11
N TYR A 726 -1.62 3.61 -23.65
CA TYR A 726 -1.49 2.76 -22.46
C TYR A 726 -1.83 3.48 -21.15
N ILE A 727 -1.57 4.79 -21.04
CA ILE A 727 -2.00 5.60 -19.89
C ILE A 727 -3.54 5.64 -19.83
N LEU A 728 -4.20 5.86 -20.97
CA LEU A 728 -5.66 5.88 -21.06
C LEU A 728 -6.28 4.50 -20.79
N GLU A 729 -5.70 3.42 -21.36
CA GLU A 729 -6.12 2.04 -21.08
C GLU A 729 -6.10 1.76 -19.57
N LYS A 730 -4.99 2.05 -18.90
CA LYS A 730 -4.84 1.79 -17.46
C LYS A 730 -5.80 2.67 -16.64
N ALA A 731 -5.99 3.94 -17.00
CA ALA A 731 -6.94 4.83 -16.31
C ALA A 731 -8.40 4.31 -16.39
N ILE A 732 -8.83 3.80 -17.56
CA ILE A 732 -10.18 3.25 -17.72
C ILE A 732 -10.34 1.92 -16.98
N TYR A 733 -9.31 1.08 -17.00
CA TYR A 733 -9.28 -0.14 -16.20
C TYR A 733 -9.47 0.17 -14.71
N GLU A 734 -8.72 1.16 -14.20
CA GLU A 734 -8.77 1.60 -12.81
C GLU A 734 -10.15 2.13 -12.39
N VAL A 735 -10.88 2.85 -13.26
CA VAL A 735 -12.28 3.26 -12.99
C VAL A 735 -13.14 2.07 -12.61
N GLY A 736 -13.03 0.97 -13.36
CA GLY A 736 -13.79 -0.25 -13.09
C GLY A 736 -13.36 -0.96 -11.80
N TYR A 737 -12.08 -0.89 -11.45
CA TYR A 737 -11.54 -1.50 -10.24
C TYR A 737 -11.99 -0.74 -8.99
N GLU A 738 -11.75 0.58 -8.94
CA GLU A 738 -12.08 1.41 -7.77
C GLU A 738 -13.58 1.48 -7.50
N MET A 739 -14.41 1.44 -8.55
CA MET A 739 -15.85 1.42 -8.39
C MET A 739 -16.35 0.19 -7.61
N ASN A 740 -15.61 -0.92 -7.63
CA ASN A 740 -15.95 -2.14 -6.88
C ASN A 740 -15.18 -2.28 -5.57
N ALA A 741 -13.98 -1.70 -5.47
CA ALA A 741 -13.12 -1.85 -4.30
C ALA A 741 -13.22 -0.67 -3.32
N ARG A 742 -13.17 0.58 -3.81
CA ARG A 742 -13.01 1.81 -3.02
C ARG A 742 -13.69 3.02 -3.70
N PRO A 743 -15.01 3.20 -3.56
CA PRO A 743 -15.75 4.25 -4.24
C PRO A 743 -15.23 5.69 -4.00
N GLU A 744 -14.61 5.94 -2.85
CA GLU A 744 -14.01 7.22 -2.48
C GLU A 744 -12.74 7.57 -3.28
N TRP A 745 -12.07 6.56 -3.85
CA TRP A 745 -10.90 6.74 -4.72
C TRP A 745 -11.27 6.96 -6.18
N LEU A 746 -12.53 6.72 -6.56
CA LEU A 746 -13.01 6.74 -7.95
C LEU A 746 -12.71 8.06 -8.68
N ARG A 747 -12.61 9.18 -7.95
CA ARG A 747 -12.25 10.49 -8.53
C ARG A 747 -10.85 10.50 -9.14
N VAL A 748 -9.90 9.72 -8.61
CA VAL A 748 -8.51 9.65 -9.08
C VAL A 748 -8.41 9.08 -10.50
N PRO A 749 -8.95 7.90 -10.83
CA PRO A 749 -8.90 7.38 -12.20
C PRO A 749 -9.74 8.21 -13.18
N ILE A 750 -10.87 8.78 -12.76
CA ILE A 750 -11.66 9.71 -13.61
C ILE A 750 -10.81 10.90 -14.05
N ARG A 751 -10.10 11.55 -13.12
CA ARG A 751 -9.16 12.64 -13.45
C ARG A 751 -8.01 12.18 -14.32
N GLY A 752 -7.56 10.94 -14.12
CA GLY A 752 -6.57 10.30 -14.98
C GLY A 752 -7.02 10.20 -16.44
N VAL A 753 -8.27 9.81 -16.67
CA VAL A 753 -8.88 9.78 -18.01
C VAL A 753 -8.95 11.18 -18.60
N LEU A 754 -9.46 12.16 -17.85
CA LEU A 754 -9.55 13.56 -18.30
C LEU A 754 -8.17 14.14 -18.67
N TYR A 755 -7.14 13.84 -17.87
CA TYR A 755 -5.77 14.24 -18.14
C TYR A 755 -5.24 13.60 -19.43
N ALA A 756 -5.43 12.29 -19.61
CA ALA A 756 -4.98 11.58 -20.81
C ALA A 756 -5.67 12.08 -22.09
N MET A 757 -6.91 12.56 -21.96
CA MET A 757 -7.67 13.19 -23.05
C MET A 757 -7.29 14.65 -23.31
N GLY A 758 -6.37 15.23 -22.54
CA GLY A 758 -5.93 16.62 -22.71
C GLY A 758 -6.97 17.66 -22.29
N VAL A 759 -7.98 17.27 -21.51
CA VAL A 759 -9.00 18.18 -21.00
C VAL A 759 -8.42 18.98 -19.83
N LYS A 760 -7.71 20.07 -20.15
CA LYS A 760 -7.17 21.01 -19.16
C LYS A 760 -8.35 21.79 -18.52
N LYS A 761 -8.52 21.67 -17.20
CA LYS A 761 -9.40 22.57 -16.40
C LYS A 761 -8.59 23.71 -15.79
#